data_AF-A0A939ZMU7-F1
#
_entry.id   AF-A0A939ZMU7-F1
#
_cell.length_a   1.000
_cell.length_b   1.000
_cell.length_c   1.000
_cell.angle_alpha   90.00
_cell.angle_beta   90.00
_cell.angle_gamma   90.00
#
_symmetry.space_group_name_H-M   'P 1'
#
loop_
_entity.id
_entity.type
_entity.pdbx_description
1 polymer ?
#
loop_
_entity_poly.entity_id
_entity_poly.type
_entity_poly.pdbx_seq_one_letter_code
_entity_poly.pdbx_strand_id
1 'polypeptide(L)'
;MRRTKKVIALIVAVLMLATTLLAGYGCGVKEKPVATEEPVVINSGEPATNEPATDEPATAEPATAEPATDIPATDEPATDEPATAEPATEIPASDGPATGEPTEEAPASGTPLPPTGTAVPPTPTANVTPVPATATPKPTATPTSRPTATATPKPTPSGPDNIFDTWDSTTISTLGNVKHCTVSLADDGVKFTCTAAAGPDPYVTLNIAQYSRLTGRNPLKGTDGSYLVFKFKADGNCDGDFEVFTHSPRAGDSATAKYFADGNWYYMLVDMTGTKLPKADMLSTMRIDWSSLNTKNGAEFTISEIAFYDNYEDAMRAAGLEEYLLKPANGLTENDPLANKTLTAPDEEAGVKLWFEQSTEKIYQNKTGNTSRTGYTVRMAKNEAENAQFFVAPGRDMKVRVEVDEFSDGKGHTVPFELCFEYYHNISGSMIPDALPPYTGARDVASGKTQGFVIRLTTSPDTPAGTYNSIVHIFDDDTGKEVKRASVAVKVWNFALTEETELRTAFANWASYIYSSYNHDKYPEDYLREMDIEGIYYDFFLKYRINIMDMPHGLTSGYAAAKMQDPRINTTRWTYLDMSIKDDNNGVWPDWMDKVFYYAVDEPGGRTPVADDLAKLLDAANRVRANTPNFRMTVPFERNPDLTSAGQPTTFEKSDIDMIGYMQQAVNIWCPKLDAFTPRSLMFVKNSASVQSMQQDLRYGTFTERMKARVAAGDELWAYIAINPTQPYVNWQLTSDGTEAITSIWQLKMLDVTGLLYWAIDYWKVNYWGSSPWTGGGGYGDGMLVYSGYAFDLLEPIPTMRLESIRDGIEDYQMLCMLEELLGREAVDDIIHRITTSVVTYTKDDNYIHAVRILLGDTLERALNG
;
A
#
# COMPACT_ATOMS: atom_id res chain seq x y z
N MET A 1 -40.06 -31.53 -31.66
CA MET A 1 -39.28 -32.34 -30.70
C MET A 1 -37.80 -32.62 -31.08
N ARG A 2 -37.39 -32.71 -32.36
CA ARG A 2 -35.96 -32.95 -32.71
C ARG A 2 -35.06 -31.70 -32.71
N ARG A 3 -35.60 -30.48 -32.87
CA ARG A 3 -34.83 -29.22 -32.81
C ARG A 3 -34.55 -28.73 -31.38
N THR A 4 -35.50 -28.91 -30.46
CA THR A 4 -35.34 -28.55 -29.03
C THR A 4 -34.28 -29.40 -28.32
N LYS A 5 -34.13 -30.67 -28.68
CA LYS A 5 -33.08 -31.56 -28.14
C LYS A 5 -31.66 -31.21 -28.61
N LYS A 6 -31.49 -30.58 -29.78
CA LYS A 6 -30.18 -30.13 -30.28
C LYS A 6 -29.71 -28.82 -29.64
N VAL A 7 -30.64 -27.93 -29.27
CA VAL A 7 -30.34 -26.68 -28.57
C VAL A 7 -29.96 -26.97 -27.11
N ILE A 8 -30.64 -27.89 -26.44
CA ILE A 8 -30.29 -28.31 -25.07
C ILE A 8 -28.94 -29.05 -25.05
N ALA A 9 -28.64 -29.89 -26.05
CA ALA A 9 -27.33 -30.55 -26.15
C ALA A 9 -26.18 -29.56 -26.42
N LEU A 10 -26.44 -28.47 -27.16
CA LEU A 10 -25.45 -27.41 -27.40
C LEU A 10 -25.22 -26.55 -26.15
N ILE A 11 -26.27 -26.24 -25.39
CA ILE A 11 -26.17 -25.51 -24.12
C ILE A 11 -25.44 -26.34 -23.06
N VAL A 12 -25.70 -27.65 -22.99
CA VAL A 12 -24.97 -28.56 -22.10
C VAL A 12 -23.51 -28.75 -22.52
N ALA A 13 -23.20 -28.75 -23.81
CA ALA A 13 -21.82 -28.80 -24.30
C ALA A 13 -21.03 -27.50 -24.05
N VAL A 14 -21.69 -26.34 -24.13
CA VAL A 14 -21.10 -25.03 -23.81
C VAL A 14 -20.89 -24.87 -22.29
N LEU A 15 -21.81 -25.40 -21.47
CA LEU A 15 -21.64 -25.48 -20.01
C LEU A 15 -20.53 -26.47 -19.60
N MET A 16 -20.34 -27.58 -20.33
CA MET A 16 -19.23 -28.52 -20.08
C MET A 16 -17.87 -28.00 -20.54
N LEU A 17 -17.80 -27.17 -21.59
CA LEU A 17 -16.56 -26.48 -21.97
C LEU A 17 -16.22 -25.33 -21.02
N ALA A 18 -17.21 -24.62 -20.48
CA ALA A 18 -16.99 -23.58 -19.47
C ALA A 18 -16.49 -24.15 -18.13
N THR A 19 -16.91 -25.36 -17.76
CA THR A 19 -16.46 -26.04 -16.53
C THR A 19 -15.10 -26.72 -16.66
N THR A 20 -14.60 -26.96 -17.88
CA THR A 20 -13.24 -27.49 -18.11
C THR A 20 -12.17 -26.41 -18.34
N LEU A 21 -12.56 -25.14 -18.52
CA LEU A 21 -11.62 -23.99 -18.52
C LEU A 21 -11.48 -23.31 -17.14
N LEU A 22 -12.33 -23.65 -16.16
CA LEU A 22 -12.26 -23.14 -14.79
C LEU A 22 -11.69 -24.15 -13.77
N ALA A 23 -11.42 -25.39 -14.17
CA ALA A 23 -10.80 -26.43 -13.34
C ALA A 23 -9.27 -26.50 -13.49
N GLY A 24 -8.64 -25.35 -13.73
CA GLY A 24 -7.20 -25.19 -13.90
C GLY A 24 -6.49 -24.51 -12.72
N TYR A 25 -7.14 -24.24 -11.59
CA TYR A 25 -6.50 -23.78 -10.35
C TYR A 25 -7.42 -24.17 -9.18
N GLY A 26 -7.09 -25.24 -8.47
CA GLY A 26 -7.89 -25.74 -7.34
C GLY A 26 -7.41 -27.09 -6.85
N CYS A 27 -6.28 -27.11 -6.13
CA CYS A 27 -5.80 -28.32 -5.48
C CYS A 27 -6.62 -28.55 -4.19
N GLY A 28 -7.43 -29.61 -4.18
CA GLY A 28 -8.20 -30.03 -3.01
C GLY A 28 -7.33 -30.69 -1.96
N VAL A 29 -7.25 -30.08 -0.78
CA VAL A 29 -6.74 -30.69 0.45
C VAL A 29 -7.89 -31.45 1.13
N LYS A 30 -7.66 -32.73 1.46
CA LYS A 30 -8.49 -33.46 2.43
C LYS A 30 -7.83 -33.34 3.80
N GLU A 31 -8.45 -32.60 4.71
CA GLU A 31 -8.01 -32.52 6.10
C GLU A 31 -8.60 -33.66 6.95
N LYS A 32 -7.77 -34.21 7.83
CA LYS A 32 -8.13 -34.97 9.04
C LYS A 32 -7.76 -34.09 10.25
N PRO A 33 -8.48 -34.19 11.39
CA PRO A 33 -8.32 -33.29 12.52
C PRO A 33 -7.07 -33.60 13.35
N VAL A 34 -6.36 -32.56 13.81
CA VAL A 34 -5.30 -32.60 14.82
C VAL A 34 -5.80 -31.89 16.07
N ALA A 35 -5.64 -32.53 17.22
CA ALA A 35 -5.93 -32.00 18.53
C ALA A 35 -4.71 -31.29 19.11
N THR A 36 -4.96 -30.07 19.59
CA THR A 36 -4.36 -29.32 20.72
C THR A 36 -3.12 -29.89 21.44
N GLU A 37 -2.07 -29.08 21.51
CA GLU A 37 -1.06 -29.10 22.58
C GLU A 37 -1.04 -27.75 23.30
N GLU A 38 -0.79 -27.78 24.61
CA GLU A 38 0.04 -26.84 25.40
C GLU A 38 -0.02 -27.26 26.90
N PRO A 39 0.88 -26.82 27.81
CA PRO A 39 2.27 -26.34 27.66
C PRO A 39 3.23 -27.01 28.70
N VAL A 40 4.56 -26.83 28.62
CA VAL A 40 5.48 -27.01 29.79
C VAL A 40 6.64 -26.02 29.78
N VAL A 41 6.88 -25.39 30.94
CA VAL A 41 8.03 -24.54 31.30
C VAL A 41 8.78 -25.18 32.50
N ILE A 42 10.04 -25.58 32.25
CA ILE A 42 11.30 -25.55 33.05
C ILE A 42 11.31 -25.97 34.55
N ASN A 43 12.09 -27.02 34.93
CA ASN A 43 13.34 -26.89 35.74
C ASN A 43 14.09 -28.20 36.10
N SER A 44 15.41 -28.15 35.89
CA SER A 44 16.58 -28.69 36.64
C SER A 44 16.57 -30.04 37.40
N GLY A 45 17.56 -30.90 37.09
CA GLY A 45 18.23 -31.78 38.08
C GLY A 45 18.51 -33.24 37.66
N GLU A 46 19.77 -33.60 37.42
CA GLU A 46 20.36 -34.97 37.45
C GLU A 46 20.42 -35.52 38.91
N PRO A 47 20.82 -36.80 39.18
CA PRO A 47 20.59 -38.07 38.48
C PRO A 47 20.22 -39.26 39.44
N ALA A 48 20.14 -40.47 38.85
CA ALA A 48 20.45 -41.80 39.42
C ALA A 48 19.31 -42.72 39.97
N THR A 49 19.09 -43.79 39.19
CA THR A 49 18.91 -45.22 39.54
C THR A 49 18.02 -45.63 40.72
N ASN A 50 16.98 -46.43 40.42
CA ASN A 50 16.84 -47.83 40.89
C ASN A 50 15.58 -48.48 40.29
N GLU A 51 15.74 -49.66 39.67
CA GLU A 51 14.69 -50.67 39.47
C GLU A 51 14.19 -51.22 40.82
N PRO A 52 13.17 -52.12 40.91
CA PRO A 52 12.00 -52.38 40.05
C PRO A 52 10.69 -52.49 40.90
N ALA A 53 9.53 -52.67 40.25
CA ALA A 53 8.55 -53.73 40.58
C ALA A 53 7.31 -53.63 39.69
N THR A 54 7.10 -54.68 38.90
CA THR A 54 5.87 -55.09 38.24
C THR A 54 4.75 -55.38 39.24
N ASP A 55 3.52 -54.97 38.91
CA ASP A 55 2.31 -55.76 39.10
C ASP A 55 1.24 -55.29 38.08
N GLU A 56 0.81 -56.21 37.20
CA GLU A 56 -0.46 -56.07 36.46
C GLU A 56 -1.63 -56.16 37.45
N PRO A 57 -2.80 -55.54 37.17
CA PRO A 57 -3.86 -56.37 36.60
C PRO A 57 -4.85 -55.69 35.65
N ALA A 58 -5.35 -56.55 34.75
CA ALA A 58 -6.74 -56.73 34.31
C ALA A 58 -7.43 -55.68 33.43
N THR A 59 -7.58 -56.10 32.17
CA THR A 59 -8.47 -55.61 31.13
C THR A 59 -9.96 -55.77 31.50
N ALA A 60 -10.75 -54.74 31.26
CA ALA A 60 -12.19 -54.83 31.03
C ALA A 60 -12.55 -53.91 29.84
N GLU A 61 -13.09 -54.49 28.77
CA GLU A 61 -13.71 -53.75 27.67
C GLU A 61 -15.07 -53.17 28.11
N PRO A 62 -15.43 -51.96 27.67
CA PRO A 62 -16.82 -51.57 27.55
C PRO A 62 -17.27 -51.47 26.08
N ALA A 63 -18.53 -51.85 25.88
CA ALA A 63 -19.23 -51.98 24.62
C ALA A 63 -19.56 -50.64 23.93
N THR A 64 -19.61 -50.71 22.61
CA THR A 64 -19.97 -49.65 21.67
C THR A 64 -21.49 -49.38 21.67
N ALA A 65 -21.88 -48.11 21.72
CA ALA A 65 -23.22 -47.64 21.38
C ALA A 65 -23.11 -46.55 20.29
N GLU A 66 -23.81 -46.73 19.18
CA GLU A 66 -23.91 -45.75 18.09
C GLU A 66 -24.89 -44.62 18.45
N PRO A 67 -24.60 -43.34 18.10
CA PRO A 67 -25.57 -42.28 18.25
C PRO A 67 -26.48 -42.17 17.01
N ALA A 68 -27.77 -41.95 17.29
CA ALA A 68 -28.81 -41.65 16.32
C ALA A 68 -28.71 -40.21 15.79
N THR A 69 -28.93 -40.04 14.49
CA THR A 69 -29.07 -38.74 13.81
C THR A 69 -30.53 -38.28 13.81
N ASP A 70 -30.81 -37.14 14.44
CA ASP A 70 -32.05 -36.37 14.25
C ASP A 70 -31.89 -35.38 13.08
N ILE A 71 -32.88 -35.38 12.19
CA ILE A 71 -33.05 -34.41 11.09
C ILE A 71 -34.04 -33.34 11.57
N PRO A 72 -33.71 -32.04 11.55
CA PRO A 72 -34.72 -31.00 11.78
C PRO A 72 -35.59 -30.82 10.53
N ALA A 73 -36.90 -30.77 10.76
CA ALA A 73 -37.93 -30.57 9.75
C ALA A 73 -37.94 -29.13 9.20
N THR A 74 -38.13 -29.02 7.89
CA THR A 74 -38.48 -27.79 7.16
C THR A 74 -39.94 -27.43 7.38
N ASP A 75 -40.21 -26.24 7.90
CA ASP A 75 -41.54 -25.60 7.87
C ASP A 75 -41.62 -24.63 6.67
N GLU A 76 -42.59 -24.83 5.79
CA GLU A 76 -43.02 -23.85 4.78
C GLU A 76 -43.88 -22.76 5.44
N PRO A 77 -43.73 -21.48 5.08
CA PRO A 77 -44.66 -20.46 5.54
C PRO A 77 -45.95 -20.51 4.69
N ALA A 78 -47.08 -20.57 5.39
CA ALA A 78 -48.42 -20.45 4.81
C ALA A 78 -48.66 -19.03 4.27
N THR A 79 -49.19 -18.97 3.06
CA THR A 79 -49.78 -17.79 2.42
C THR A 79 -51.11 -17.42 3.07
N ASP A 80 -51.23 -16.19 3.56
CA ASP A 80 -52.52 -15.54 3.85
C ASP A 80 -52.68 -14.30 2.96
N GLU A 81 -53.69 -14.33 2.09
CA GLU A 81 -54.23 -13.16 1.38
C GLU A 81 -55.08 -12.31 2.34
N PRO A 82 -54.93 -10.97 2.37
CA PRO A 82 -55.95 -10.12 2.96
C PRO A 82 -56.97 -9.68 1.90
N ALA A 83 -58.24 -9.84 2.26
CA ALA A 83 -59.41 -9.47 1.48
C ALA A 83 -59.60 -7.94 1.33
N THR A 84 -60.16 -7.59 0.19
CA THR A 84 -60.54 -6.26 -0.31
C THR A 84 -61.64 -5.58 0.52
N ALA A 85 -61.47 -4.28 0.78
CA ALA A 85 -62.57 -3.35 1.11
C ALA A 85 -62.24 -1.92 0.62
N GLU A 86 -62.95 -1.45 -0.41
CA GLU A 86 -63.25 -0.02 -0.65
C GLU A 86 -64.50 0.36 0.18
N PRO A 87 -64.82 1.63 0.55
CA PRO A 87 -64.60 2.92 -0.17
C PRO A 87 -64.14 4.06 0.81
N ALA A 88 -64.08 5.38 0.56
CA ALA A 88 -64.62 6.29 -0.44
C ALA A 88 -63.73 7.56 -0.55
N THR A 89 -63.77 8.18 -1.71
CA THR A 89 -63.16 9.47 -2.11
C THR A 89 -63.92 10.66 -1.52
N GLU A 90 -63.23 11.69 -1.01
CA GLU A 90 -63.63 13.10 -1.17
C GLU A 90 -62.40 14.01 -1.37
N ILE A 91 -62.55 14.97 -2.28
CA ILE A 91 -61.59 15.96 -2.82
C ILE A 91 -61.92 17.33 -2.19
N PRO A 92 -60.97 18.30 -2.11
CA PRO A 92 -60.94 19.33 -1.08
C PRO A 92 -61.75 20.59 -1.43
N ALA A 93 -62.05 21.39 -0.41
CA ALA A 93 -62.50 22.77 -0.56
C ALA A 93 -61.36 23.75 -0.22
N SER A 94 -61.14 24.66 -1.16
CA SER A 94 -60.25 25.81 -1.12
C SER A 94 -60.67 26.85 -0.09
N ASP A 95 -59.70 27.53 0.53
CA ASP A 95 -59.85 28.95 0.85
C ASP A 95 -58.58 29.71 0.45
N GLY A 96 -58.76 30.62 -0.49
CA GLY A 96 -57.79 31.63 -0.93
C GLY A 96 -57.88 32.91 -0.10
N PRO A 97 -57.16 33.96 -0.51
CA PRO A 97 -56.35 34.78 0.39
C PRO A 97 -57.07 36.00 0.97
N ALA A 98 -56.63 36.43 2.16
CA ALA A 98 -56.92 37.76 2.68
C ALA A 98 -55.69 38.66 2.49
N THR A 99 -55.94 39.74 1.75
CA THR A 99 -55.10 40.87 1.42
C THR A 99 -54.84 41.78 2.62
N GLY A 100 -53.65 42.39 2.65
CA GLY A 100 -53.25 43.43 3.58
C GLY A 100 -51.91 44.04 3.16
N GLU A 101 -51.98 45.04 2.29
CA GLU A 101 -50.88 45.82 1.73
C GLU A 101 -50.19 46.77 2.74
N PRO A 102 -49.04 47.38 2.38
CA PRO A 102 -47.99 47.80 3.30
C PRO A 102 -48.20 49.22 3.84
N THR A 103 -47.48 49.55 4.93
CA THR A 103 -47.21 50.94 5.31
C THR A 103 -45.75 51.28 5.08
N GLU A 104 -45.60 52.33 4.28
CA GLU A 104 -44.42 53.02 3.82
C GLU A 104 -44.11 54.16 4.80
N GLU A 105 -42.85 54.33 5.20
CA GLU A 105 -42.26 55.66 5.38
C GLU A 105 -40.77 55.61 5.02
N ALA A 106 -40.42 56.45 4.05
CA ALA A 106 -39.09 56.66 3.48
C ALA A 106 -38.56 58.06 3.94
N PRO A 107 -37.55 58.68 3.29
CA PRO A 107 -36.19 58.83 3.83
C PRO A 107 -35.70 60.30 3.92
N ALA A 108 -34.52 60.54 4.53
CA ALA A 108 -33.70 61.75 4.32
C ALA A 108 -32.29 61.54 4.93
N SER A 109 -31.23 61.34 4.14
CA SER A 109 -30.29 62.35 3.56
C SER A 109 -29.30 62.95 4.57
N GLY A 110 -28.00 63.13 4.31
CA GLY A 110 -27.15 62.92 3.14
C GLY A 110 -25.75 62.49 3.61
N THR A 111 -24.65 62.46 2.85
CA THR A 111 -24.27 62.76 1.46
C THR A 111 -22.81 62.20 1.32
N PRO A 112 -22.23 62.06 0.12
CA PRO A 112 -21.19 61.06 -0.19
C PRO A 112 -19.77 61.63 -0.46
N LEU A 113 -18.83 60.69 -0.72
CA LEU A 113 -17.51 60.75 -1.44
C LEU A 113 -16.23 60.57 -0.60
N PRO A 114 -15.09 60.09 -1.17
CA PRO A 114 -14.85 59.38 -2.44
C PRO A 114 -13.96 58.10 -2.31
N PRO A 115 -13.77 57.34 -3.41
CA PRO A 115 -12.72 56.33 -3.54
C PRO A 115 -11.44 56.94 -4.14
N THR A 116 -10.32 56.83 -3.44
CA THR A 116 -8.95 57.05 -3.95
C THR A 116 -8.04 56.19 -3.07
N GLY A 117 -7.25 55.23 -3.54
CA GLY A 117 -6.58 55.17 -4.84
C GLY A 117 -5.31 56.02 -4.81
N THR A 118 -4.33 55.64 -3.97
CA THR A 118 -2.96 56.11 -4.11
C THR A 118 -2.00 54.95 -3.95
N ALA A 119 -1.50 54.51 -5.11
CA ALA A 119 -0.30 53.72 -5.26
C ALA A 119 0.89 54.46 -4.62
N VAL A 120 1.70 53.72 -3.87
CA VAL A 120 3.06 54.11 -3.48
C VAL A 120 4.00 53.18 -4.27
N PRO A 121 5.03 53.73 -4.95
CA PRO A 121 5.74 53.08 -6.04
C PRO A 121 6.67 51.96 -5.55
N PRO A 122 6.96 50.94 -6.40
CA PRO A 122 8.05 50.01 -6.12
C PRO A 122 9.40 50.71 -6.24
N THR A 123 10.22 50.54 -5.20
CA THR A 123 11.64 50.89 -5.16
C THR A 123 12.40 50.15 -6.28
N PRO A 124 13.33 50.80 -7.00
CA PRO A 124 13.89 50.26 -8.24
C PRO A 124 14.84 49.08 -7.99
N THR A 125 14.46 47.89 -8.43
CA THR A 125 15.39 46.79 -8.65
C THR A 125 16.28 47.15 -9.84
N ALA A 126 17.59 47.11 -9.64
CA ALA A 126 18.57 47.48 -10.64
C ALA A 126 18.39 46.67 -11.94
N ASN A 127 18.27 47.39 -13.06
CA ASN A 127 18.41 46.84 -14.40
C ASN A 127 19.79 46.18 -14.55
N VAL A 128 19.81 44.86 -14.65
CA VAL A 128 20.89 44.14 -15.35
C VAL A 128 20.28 43.60 -16.63
N THR A 129 20.59 44.28 -17.73
CA THR A 129 20.33 43.85 -19.10
C THR A 129 20.77 42.40 -19.33
N PRO A 130 19.99 41.58 -20.05
CA PRO A 130 20.44 40.26 -20.46
C PRO A 130 21.57 40.42 -21.49
N VAL A 131 22.77 39.97 -21.10
CA VAL A 131 23.88 39.78 -22.03
C VAL A 131 23.51 38.60 -22.96
N PRO A 132 23.64 38.72 -24.29
CA PRO A 132 23.38 37.62 -25.18
C PRO A 132 24.37 36.48 -24.90
N ALA A 133 23.85 35.27 -24.66
CA ALA A 133 24.66 34.08 -24.50
C ALA A 133 25.45 33.81 -25.80
N THR A 134 26.72 34.22 -25.82
CA THR A 134 27.69 33.74 -26.79
C THR A 134 27.86 32.24 -26.62
N ALA A 135 27.60 31.50 -27.68
CA ALA A 135 27.86 30.07 -27.79
C ALA A 135 29.34 29.79 -27.49
N THR A 136 29.60 29.09 -26.38
CA THR A 136 30.86 28.41 -26.11
C THR A 136 30.66 26.89 -26.18
N PRO A 137 31.63 26.15 -26.73
CA PRO A 137 31.42 24.79 -27.21
C PRO A 137 31.25 23.78 -26.07
N LYS A 138 30.30 22.87 -26.30
CA LYS A 138 30.08 21.57 -25.65
C LYS A 138 31.35 21.00 -24.99
N PRO A 139 31.40 20.79 -23.66
CA PRO A 139 32.42 19.95 -23.07
C PRO A 139 32.09 18.49 -23.41
N THR A 140 32.98 17.85 -24.14
CA THR A 140 32.99 16.40 -24.35
C THR A 140 33.27 15.74 -23.01
N ALA A 141 32.22 15.33 -22.29
CA ALA A 141 32.36 14.47 -21.11
C ALA A 141 32.88 13.11 -21.57
N THR A 142 34.17 12.87 -21.33
CA THR A 142 34.74 11.53 -21.26
C THR A 142 34.20 10.90 -19.96
N PRO A 143 33.77 9.63 -19.95
CA PRO A 143 33.21 9.03 -18.74
C PRO A 143 34.29 9.02 -17.64
N THR A 144 34.09 9.86 -16.62
CA THR A 144 34.91 9.85 -15.42
C THR A 144 34.60 8.57 -14.66
N SER A 145 35.62 7.73 -14.47
CA SER A 145 35.55 6.53 -13.65
C SER A 145 34.92 6.83 -12.29
N ARG A 146 33.92 6.04 -11.92
CA ARG A 146 33.30 5.97 -10.58
C ARG A 146 34.40 6.02 -9.50
N PRO A 147 34.26 6.82 -8.42
CA PRO A 147 35.20 6.77 -7.31
C PRO A 147 35.20 5.36 -6.73
N THR A 148 36.39 4.77 -6.63
CA THR A 148 36.60 3.45 -6.04
C THR A 148 36.28 3.56 -4.55
N ALA A 149 35.11 3.05 -4.14
CA ALA A 149 34.77 2.91 -2.74
C ALA A 149 35.91 2.16 -2.03
N THR A 150 36.38 2.72 -0.91
CA THR A 150 37.33 2.01 -0.05
C THR A 150 36.57 0.83 0.53
N ALA A 151 36.94 -0.39 0.12
CA ALA A 151 36.20 -1.59 0.51
C ALA A 151 36.17 -1.72 2.04
N THR A 152 35.00 -1.57 2.63
CA THR A 152 34.70 -2.01 3.98
C THR A 152 35.05 -3.50 4.08
N PRO A 153 35.74 -3.96 5.14
CA PRO A 153 36.05 -5.38 5.28
C PRO A 153 34.75 -6.18 5.32
N LYS A 154 34.62 -7.16 4.42
CA LYS A 154 33.45 -8.05 4.32
C LYS A 154 33.16 -8.69 5.68
N PRO A 155 31.92 -8.65 6.19
CA PRO A 155 31.58 -9.40 7.40
C PRO A 155 31.87 -10.88 7.19
N THR A 156 32.43 -11.52 8.21
CA THR A 156 32.72 -12.95 8.15
C THR A 156 31.43 -13.72 8.41
N PRO A 157 31.09 -14.75 7.61
CA PRO A 157 30.05 -15.73 7.89
C PRO A 157 30.09 -16.24 9.34
N SER A 158 28.98 -16.77 9.85
CA SER A 158 28.81 -17.22 11.24
C SER A 158 29.81 -18.30 11.71
N GLY A 159 30.66 -18.80 10.81
CA GLY A 159 31.91 -19.50 11.08
C GLY A 159 32.71 -19.76 9.79
N PRO A 160 34.00 -20.16 9.88
CA PRO A 160 34.80 -20.53 8.70
C PRO A 160 34.25 -21.76 7.96
N ASP A 161 33.48 -22.60 8.66
CA ASP A 161 32.86 -23.82 8.13
C ASP A 161 31.67 -23.53 7.20
N ASN A 162 31.18 -22.28 7.18
CA ASN A 162 30.00 -21.84 6.44
C ASN A 162 30.34 -21.24 5.08
N ILE A 163 31.60 -21.37 4.66
CA ILE A 163 32.14 -20.83 3.39
C ILE A 163 32.60 -21.99 2.52
N PHE A 164 32.45 -21.87 1.20
CA PHE A 164 32.92 -22.82 0.20
C PHE A 164 33.59 -22.01 -0.92
N ASP A 165 34.88 -21.76 -0.76
CA ASP A 165 35.70 -20.85 -1.55
C ASP A 165 36.99 -21.49 -2.08
N THR A 166 37.27 -22.72 -1.66
CA THR A 166 38.46 -23.49 -2.06
C THR A 166 38.09 -24.44 -3.19
N TRP A 167 38.47 -24.10 -4.42
CA TRP A 167 38.19 -24.88 -5.63
C TRP A 167 39.48 -25.38 -6.27
N ASP A 168 39.72 -26.68 -6.21
CA ASP A 168 40.87 -27.36 -6.80
C ASP A 168 40.50 -28.75 -7.34
N SER A 169 41.50 -29.51 -7.82
CA SER A 169 41.27 -30.85 -8.37
C SER A 169 40.68 -31.84 -7.37
N THR A 170 40.82 -31.59 -6.08
CA THR A 170 40.29 -32.42 -5.00
C THR A 170 38.89 -31.99 -4.62
N THR A 171 38.62 -30.69 -4.41
CA THR A 171 37.29 -30.22 -4.00
C THR A 171 36.28 -30.24 -5.14
N ILE A 172 36.68 -30.12 -6.41
CA ILE A 172 35.77 -30.28 -7.56
C ILE A 172 35.13 -31.68 -7.61
N SER A 173 35.75 -32.69 -6.98
CA SER A 173 35.21 -34.06 -6.91
C SER A 173 33.95 -34.20 -6.04
N THR A 174 33.61 -33.17 -5.25
CA THR A 174 32.38 -33.13 -4.44
C THR A 174 31.15 -32.77 -5.27
N LEU A 175 31.34 -32.33 -6.51
CA LEU A 175 30.28 -32.06 -7.46
C LEU A 175 29.88 -33.35 -8.20
N GLY A 176 28.59 -33.66 -8.18
CA GLY A 176 28.00 -34.88 -8.76
C GLY A 176 26.65 -34.62 -9.42
N ASN A 177 26.04 -35.68 -9.96
CA ASN A 177 24.75 -35.61 -10.67
C ASN A 177 24.68 -34.50 -11.73
N VAL A 178 25.78 -34.24 -12.43
CA VAL A 178 25.87 -33.20 -13.45
C VAL A 178 24.92 -33.51 -14.61
N LYS A 179 23.98 -32.62 -14.90
CA LYS A 179 23.07 -32.71 -16.05
C LYS A 179 23.11 -31.45 -16.89
N HIS A 180 23.01 -31.64 -18.20
CA HIS A 180 22.93 -30.58 -19.21
C HIS A 180 24.08 -29.55 -19.19
N CYS A 181 25.15 -29.83 -18.44
CA CYS A 181 26.38 -29.04 -18.40
C CYS A 181 27.62 -29.93 -18.20
N THR A 182 28.80 -29.33 -18.33
CA THR A 182 30.10 -29.89 -17.93
C THR A 182 30.71 -29.02 -16.84
N VAL A 183 31.50 -29.62 -15.95
CA VAL A 183 32.17 -28.94 -14.83
C VAL A 183 33.68 -28.92 -15.09
N SER A 184 34.32 -27.77 -14.87
CA SER A 184 35.76 -27.58 -15.00
C SER A 184 36.28 -26.57 -13.98
N LEU A 185 37.58 -26.61 -13.68
CA LEU A 185 38.24 -25.57 -12.89
C LEU A 185 38.49 -24.33 -13.77
N ALA A 186 38.23 -23.15 -13.22
CA ALA A 186 38.70 -21.87 -13.71
C ALA A 186 39.72 -21.30 -12.73
N ASP A 187 40.47 -20.27 -13.15
CA ASP A 187 41.49 -19.63 -12.30
C ASP A 187 40.89 -19.01 -11.02
N ASP A 188 39.61 -18.65 -11.06
CA ASP A 188 38.87 -17.94 -10.02
C ASP A 188 37.63 -18.69 -9.50
N GLY A 189 37.45 -19.98 -9.80
CA GLY A 189 36.31 -20.75 -9.28
C GLY A 189 36.03 -22.06 -10.03
N VAL A 190 34.82 -22.59 -9.90
CA VAL A 190 34.32 -23.72 -10.68
C VAL A 190 33.41 -23.24 -11.78
N LYS A 191 33.72 -23.65 -13.02
CA LYS A 191 32.97 -23.28 -14.22
C LYS A 191 32.08 -24.42 -14.69
N PHE A 192 30.82 -24.09 -14.91
CA PHE A 192 29.78 -24.88 -15.51
C PHE A 192 29.56 -24.40 -16.94
N THR A 193 29.63 -25.30 -17.93
CA THR A 193 29.37 -24.96 -19.35
C THR A 193 28.16 -25.76 -19.82
N CYS A 194 27.11 -25.10 -20.30
CA CYS A 194 25.91 -25.75 -20.81
C CYS A 194 26.23 -26.58 -22.05
N THR A 195 25.74 -27.82 -22.09
CA THR A 195 25.93 -28.76 -23.20
C THR A 195 24.63 -29.13 -23.92
N ALA A 196 23.49 -28.61 -23.47
CA ALA A 196 22.20 -28.88 -24.07
C ALA A 196 21.86 -27.88 -25.19
N ALA A 197 21.22 -28.37 -26.25
CA ALA A 197 20.55 -27.52 -27.23
C ALA A 197 19.22 -27.04 -26.60
N ALA A 198 19.07 -25.72 -26.42
CA ALA A 198 17.89 -24.97 -25.96
C ALA A 198 16.76 -25.79 -25.27
N GLY A 199 16.59 -25.61 -23.95
CA GLY A 199 15.36 -26.02 -23.25
C GLY A 199 15.45 -26.87 -21.97
N PRO A 200 16.59 -27.42 -21.50
CA PRO A 200 16.63 -28.06 -20.17
C PRO A 200 17.46 -27.28 -19.15
N ASP A 201 17.00 -27.28 -17.89
CA ASP A 201 17.65 -26.64 -16.73
C ASP A 201 18.97 -27.37 -16.38
N PRO A 202 20.14 -26.75 -16.61
CA PRO A 202 21.42 -27.28 -16.17
C PRO A 202 21.51 -27.34 -14.65
N TYR A 203 21.99 -28.47 -14.13
CA TYR A 203 22.17 -28.62 -12.69
C TYR A 203 23.37 -29.47 -12.30
N VAL A 204 23.83 -29.22 -11.09
CA VAL A 204 24.86 -29.98 -10.38
C VAL A 204 24.42 -30.21 -8.94
N THR A 205 24.98 -31.22 -8.30
CA THR A 205 24.80 -31.46 -6.87
C THR A 205 26.15 -31.31 -6.16
N LEU A 206 26.22 -30.47 -5.13
CA LEU A 206 27.36 -30.31 -4.23
C LEU A 206 27.20 -31.20 -2.98
N ASN A 207 28.14 -32.12 -2.77
CA ASN A 207 28.23 -32.88 -1.52
C ASN A 207 28.95 -32.05 -0.45
N ILE A 208 28.16 -31.31 0.32
CA ILE A 208 28.63 -30.39 1.37
C ILE A 208 29.43 -31.15 2.44
N ALA A 209 28.91 -32.28 2.92
CA ALA A 209 29.60 -33.05 3.96
C ALA A 209 30.96 -33.58 3.51
N GLN A 210 31.11 -33.93 2.24
CA GLN A 210 32.40 -34.34 1.68
C GLN A 210 33.34 -33.16 1.47
N TYR A 211 32.83 -32.01 1.02
CA TYR A 211 33.62 -30.79 0.89
C TYR A 211 34.21 -30.34 2.23
N SER A 212 33.40 -30.32 3.29
CA SER A 212 33.85 -29.99 4.64
C SER A 212 34.98 -30.93 5.08
N ARG A 213 34.83 -32.25 4.87
CA ARG A 213 35.88 -33.23 5.20
C ARG A 213 37.19 -33.00 4.44
N LEU A 214 37.12 -32.69 3.15
CA LEU A 214 38.32 -32.48 2.31
C LEU A 214 39.06 -31.19 2.63
N THR A 215 38.35 -30.17 3.12
CA THR A 215 38.90 -28.87 3.49
C THR A 215 39.24 -28.75 4.98
N GLY A 216 38.99 -29.80 5.77
CA GLY A 216 39.21 -29.80 7.22
C GLY A 216 38.20 -28.95 8.01
N ARG A 217 37.06 -28.62 7.40
CA ARG A 217 35.95 -27.85 7.98
C ARG A 217 34.95 -28.78 8.66
N ASN A 218 34.26 -28.28 9.68
CA ASN A 218 33.13 -29.02 10.26
C ASN A 218 31.97 -29.08 9.25
N PRO A 219 31.16 -30.14 9.25
CA PRO A 219 29.97 -30.16 8.40
C PRO A 219 28.94 -29.13 8.91
N LEU A 220 28.17 -28.55 8.00
CA LEU A 220 27.09 -27.60 8.31
C LEU A 220 25.91 -28.29 8.99
N LYS A 221 25.29 -27.67 9.99
CA LYS A 221 24.02 -28.16 10.53
C LYS A 221 22.86 -27.81 9.61
N GLY A 222 21.79 -28.60 9.63
CA GLY A 222 20.58 -28.30 8.86
C GLY A 222 19.86 -27.01 9.29
N THR A 223 20.18 -26.49 10.47
CA THR A 223 19.66 -25.22 11.02
C THR A 223 20.54 -24.01 10.73
N ASP A 224 21.76 -24.23 10.23
CA ASP A 224 22.73 -23.15 10.00
C ASP A 224 22.57 -22.67 8.54
N GLY A 225 22.50 -21.35 8.33
CA GLY A 225 22.46 -20.75 7.01
C GLY A 225 21.06 -20.51 6.45
N SER A 226 20.31 -19.58 7.05
CA SER A 226 19.01 -19.11 6.53
C SER A 226 19.13 -18.29 5.24
N TYR A 227 20.32 -17.77 4.96
CA TYR A 227 20.61 -16.97 3.78
C TYR A 227 21.88 -17.46 3.11
N LEU A 228 21.88 -17.50 1.79
CA LEU A 228 22.99 -17.99 0.99
C LEU A 228 23.48 -16.89 0.07
N VAL A 229 24.78 -16.61 0.11
CA VAL A 229 25.42 -15.62 -0.76
C VAL A 229 26.38 -16.34 -1.71
N PHE A 230 26.10 -16.23 -3.00
CA PHE A 230 26.99 -16.71 -4.05
C PHE A 230 27.80 -15.57 -4.61
N LYS A 231 29.10 -15.78 -4.79
CA LYS A 231 29.88 -15.00 -5.74
C LYS A 231 29.93 -15.76 -7.05
N PHE A 232 29.34 -15.18 -8.09
CA PHE A 232 29.19 -15.84 -9.39
C PHE A 232 29.53 -14.91 -10.56
N LYS A 233 29.79 -15.51 -11.72
CA LYS A 233 29.99 -14.85 -13.01
C LYS A 233 29.31 -15.69 -14.07
N ALA A 234 28.49 -15.08 -14.92
CA ALA A 234 27.77 -15.77 -15.99
C ALA A 234 28.08 -15.13 -17.35
N ASP A 235 28.16 -15.94 -18.41
CA ASP A 235 28.52 -15.52 -19.78
C ASP A 235 27.76 -16.36 -20.83
N GLY A 236 27.58 -15.80 -22.03
CA GLY A 236 27.06 -16.53 -23.19
C GLY A 236 25.53 -16.61 -23.31
N ASN A 237 24.81 -15.52 -23.00
CA ASN A 237 23.33 -15.45 -23.03
C ASN A 237 22.66 -16.53 -22.16
N CYS A 238 23.00 -16.59 -20.88
CA CYS A 238 22.47 -17.56 -19.92
C CYS A 238 21.80 -16.92 -18.69
N ASP A 239 21.24 -15.72 -18.87
CA ASP A 239 20.34 -15.11 -17.90
C ASP A 239 19.25 -16.11 -17.51
N GLY A 240 18.93 -16.17 -16.22
CA GLY A 240 17.87 -17.06 -15.79
C GLY A 240 17.68 -17.12 -14.30
N ASP A 241 16.93 -18.14 -13.91
CA ASP A 241 16.69 -18.46 -12.51
C ASP A 241 17.86 -19.31 -11.99
N PHE A 242 18.34 -18.94 -10.83
CA PHE A 242 19.20 -19.74 -9.99
C PHE A 242 18.32 -20.39 -8.93
N GLU A 243 18.34 -21.71 -8.85
CA GLU A 243 17.49 -22.46 -7.93
C GLU A 243 18.32 -23.41 -7.08
N VAL A 244 18.05 -23.41 -5.77
CA VAL A 244 18.77 -24.22 -4.78
C VAL A 244 17.82 -25.18 -4.11
N PHE A 245 18.17 -26.46 -4.10
CA PHE A 245 17.45 -27.49 -3.34
C PHE A 245 18.36 -28.06 -2.25
N THR A 246 17.90 -28.05 -1.01
CA THR A 246 18.63 -28.59 0.15
C THR A 246 18.23 -30.02 0.50
N HIS A 247 17.10 -30.50 -0.04
CA HIS A 247 16.72 -31.92 -0.05
C HIS A 247 15.77 -32.19 -1.23
N SER A 248 15.78 -33.42 -1.77
CA SER A 248 14.96 -33.97 -2.88
C SER A 248 14.06 -32.99 -3.68
N PRO A 249 14.17 -32.91 -5.03
CA PRO A 249 13.39 -31.97 -5.84
C PRO A 249 11.88 -32.28 -5.79
N ARG A 250 11.15 -31.60 -4.92
CA ARG A 250 9.68 -31.54 -4.87
C ARG A 250 9.27 -30.07 -4.88
N ALA A 251 8.08 -29.79 -5.41
CA ALA A 251 7.55 -28.43 -5.44
C ALA A 251 7.43 -27.87 -4.01
N GLY A 252 8.04 -26.70 -3.77
CA GLY A 252 8.05 -26.01 -2.48
C GLY A 252 9.28 -26.26 -1.59
N ASP A 253 10.27 -27.03 -2.05
CA ASP A 253 11.50 -27.37 -1.30
C ASP A 253 12.77 -26.65 -1.87
N SER A 254 12.59 -25.62 -2.69
CA SER A 254 13.66 -24.81 -3.28
C SER A 254 13.53 -23.32 -2.98
N ALA A 255 14.67 -22.64 -3.01
CA ALA A 255 14.73 -21.18 -3.06
C ALA A 255 15.29 -20.74 -4.41
N THR A 256 14.78 -19.61 -4.91
CA THR A 256 15.15 -19.08 -6.22
C THR A 256 15.68 -17.65 -6.10
N ALA A 257 16.59 -17.30 -6.99
CA ALA A 257 17.02 -15.93 -7.23
C ALA A 257 17.27 -15.75 -8.74
N LYS A 258 17.29 -14.51 -9.21
CA LYS A 258 17.55 -14.22 -10.64
C LYS A 258 18.97 -13.71 -10.82
N TYR A 259 19.59 -14.08 -11.94
CA TYR A 259 20.95 -13.65 -12.27
C TYR A 259 21.11 -13.35 -13.75
N PHE A 260 22.22 -12.69 -14.08
CA PHE A 260 22.47 -12.14 -15.41
C PHE A 260 23.88 -12.46 -15.90
N ALA A 261 23.99 -12.60 -17.21
CA ALA A 261 25.19 -13.01 -17.92
C ALA A 261 25.75 -11.86 -18.75
N ASP A 262 26.64 -11.09 -18.15
CA ASP A 262 27.37 -9.98 -18.78
C ASP A 262 28.90 -10.15 -18.68
N GLY A 263 29.36 -11.30 -18.16
CA GLY A 263 30.77 -11.60 -17.94
C GLY A 263 31.40 -10.99 -16.67
N ASN A 264 30.66 -10.24 -15.86
CA ASN A 264 31.15 -9.63 -14.62
C ASN A 264 30.89 -10.52 -13.39
N TRP A 265 31.66 -10.27 -12.33
CA TRP A 265 31.49 -10.92 -11.03
C TRP A 265 30.44 -10.19 -10.18
N TYR A 266 29.47 -10.93 -9.66
CA TYR A 266 28.40 -10.44 -8.80
C TYR A 266 28.24 -11.26 -7.55
N TYR A 267 27.56 -10.67 -6.57
CA TYR A 267 26.98 -11.40 -5.45
C TYR A 267 25.48 -11.59 -5.65
N MET A 268 25.00 -12.79 -5.33
CA MET A 268 23.57 -13.12 -5.32
C MET A 268 23.20 -13.60 -3.93
N LEU A 269 22.16 -13.00 -3.36
CA LEU A 269 21.55 -13.48 -2.12
C LEU A 269 20.37 -14.39 -2.46
N VAL A 270 20.26 -15.52 -1.77
CA VAL A 270 19.12 -16.44 -1.84
C VAL A 270 18.55 -16.59 -0.43
N ASP A 271 17.26 -16.29 -0.27
CA ASP A 271 16.53 -16.45 1.00
C ASP A 271 16.02 -17.89 1.15
N MET A 272 16.58 -18.62 2.12
CA MET A 272 16.26 -20.02 2.38
C MET A 272 15.21 -20.19 3.50
N THR A 273 14.75 -19.12 4.14
CA THR A 273 13.86 -19.19 5.33
C THR A 273 12.52 -19.87 5.06
N GLY A 274 12.00 -19.74 3.85
CA GLY A 274 10.76 -20.36 3.41
C GLY A 274 10.91 -21.80 2.92
N THR A 275 12.13 -22.34 2.88
CA THR A 275 12.38 -23.72 2.44
C THR A 275 12.21 -24.68 3.60
N LYS A 276 11.72 -25.90 3.32
CA LYS A 276 11.65 -26.96 4.32
C LYS A 276 13.05 -27.54 4.54
N LEU A 277 13.95 -26.80 5.17
CA LEU A 277 15.23 -27.39 5.57
C LEU A 277 14.94 -28.64 6.43
N PRO A 278 15.53 -29.81 6.12
CA PRO A 278 15.28 -30.98 6.91
C PRO A 278 15.75 -30.69 8.34
N LYS A 279 14.94 -31.07 9.34
CA LYS A 279 15.39 -31.23 10.74
C LYS A 279 16.38 -32.41 10.87
N ALA A 280 17.32 -32.51 9.94
CA ALA A 280 18.47 -33.38 10.04
C ALA A 280 19.56 -32.60 10.77
N ASP A 281 20.33 -33.27 11.61
CA ASP A 281 21.40 -32.63 12.36
C ASP A 281 22.41 -31.94 11.44
N MET A 282 22.60 -32.42 10.19
CA MET A 282 23.58 -31.91 9.23
C MET A 282 23.05 -31.76 7.78
N LEU A 283 23.44 -30.69 7.09
CA LEU A 283 23.21 -30.46 5.66
C LEU A 283 24.20 -31.31 4.85
N SER A 284 23.69 -32.35 4.17
CA SER A 284 24.57 -33.32 3.47
C SER A 284 24.90 -32.92 2.03
N THR A 285 23.91 -32.38 1.31
CA THR A 285 23.95 -32.25 -0.14
C THR A 285 23.08 -31.06 -0.58
N MET A 286 23.52 -30.31 -1.59
CA MET A 286 22.77 -29.21 -2.19
C MET A 286 22.73 -29.37 -3.71
N ARG A 287 21.57 -29.24 -4.33
CA ARG A 287 21.46 -29.17 -5.79
C ARG A 287 21.39 -27.70 -6.20
N ILE A 288 22.20 -27.34 -7.19
CA ILE A 288 22.31 -26.00 -7.77
C ILE A 288 21.86 -26.11 -9.22
N ASP A 289 20.80 -25.40 -9.53
CA ASP A 289 20.24 -25.26 -10.86
C ASP A 289 20.54 -23.85 -11.32
N TRP A 290 21.06 -23.73 -12.53
CA TRP A 290 21.41 -22.43 -13.10
C TRP A 290 20.86 -22.33 -14.51
N SER A 291 19.98 -21.35 -14.71
CA SER A 291 19.30 -20.96 -15.96
C SER A 291 17.96 -21.66 -16.21
N SER A 292 17.01 -20.92 -16.80
CA SER A 292 15.68 -21.39 -17.20
C SER A 292 15.41 -21.17 -18.70
N LEU A 293 14.75 -22.15 -19.34
CA LEU A 293 14.17 -22.24 -20.71
C LEU A 293 14.97 -21.80 -21.96
N ASN A 294 15.91 -20.86 -21.87
CA ASN A 294 16.64 -20.25 -22.99
C ASN A 294 18.16 -20.42 -22.92
N THR A 295 18.68 -21.24 -22.00
CA THR A 295 20.12 -21.56 -21.90
C THR A 295 20.62 -22.13 -23.22
N LYS A 296 21.58 -21.44 -23.84
CA LYS A 296 22.18 -21.89 -25.09
C LYS A 296 23.35 -22.83 -24.82
N ASN A 297 23.58 -23.75 -25.75
CA ASN A 297 24.79 -24.56 -25.75
C ASN A 297 26.03 -23.65 -25.75
N GLY A 298 26.97 -23.89 -24.83
CA GLY A 298 28.17 -23.06 -24.64
C GLY A 298 28.02 -21.90 -23.66
N ALA A 299 26.83 -21.66 -23.11
CA ALA A 299 26.65 -20.77 -21.96
C ALA A 299 27.56 -21.17 -20.79
N GLU A 300 28.13 -20.20 -20.08
CA GLU A 300 29.02 -20.45 -18.94
C GLU A 300 28.47 -19.80 -17.66
N PHE A 301 28.60 -20.50 -16.54
CA PHE A 301 28.32 -20.00 -15.20
C PHE A 301 29.47 -20.42 -14.29
N THR A 302 30.04 -19.50 -13.54
CA THR A 302 31.20 -19.75 -12.69
C THR A 302 30.85 -19.34 -11.26
N ILE A 303 31.11 -20.21 -10.29
CA ILE A 303 30.98 -19.91 -8.86
C ILE A 303 32.37 -19.88 -8.24
N SER A 304 32.71 -18.79 -7.56
CA SER A 304 33.96 -18.70 -6.79
C SER A 304 33.76 -18.92 -5.30
N GLU A 305 32.60 -18.53 -4.77
CA GLU A 305 32.31 -18.56 -3.34
C GLU A 305 30.84 -18.90 -3.11
N ILE A 306 30.59 -19.75 -2.13
CA ILE A 306 29.27 -19.98 -1.54
C ILE A 306 29.41 -19.74 -0.04
N ALA A 307 28.61 -18.84 0.52
CA ALA A 307 28.66 -18.51 1.94
C ALA A 307 27.27 -18.53 2.57
N PHE A 308 27.15 -19.20 3.71
CA PHE A 308 25.92 -19.32 4.48
C PHE A 308 25.93 -18.32 5.65
N TYR A 309 24.80 -17.66 5.86
CA TYR A 309 24.59 -16.69 6.93
C TYR A 309 23.30 -17.02 7.68
N ASP A 310 23.35 -16.90 9.00
CA ASP A 310 22.16 -17.03 9.86
C ASP A 310 21.37 -15.72 9.95
N ASN A 311 22.04 -14.60 9.69
CA ASN A 311 21.49 -13.26 9.81
C ASN A 311 21.34 -12.60 8.44
N TYR A 312 20.15 -12.02 8.19
CA TYR A 312 19.83 -11.35 6.92
C TYR A 312 20.73 -10.15 6.64
N GLU A 313 21.00 -9.32 7.66
CA GLU A 313 21.82 -8.12 7.49
C GLU A 313 23.26 -8.45 7.13
N ASP A 314 23.84 -9.47 7.75
CA ASP A 314 25.19 -9.92 7.43
C ASP A 314 25.26 -10.49 6.00
N ALA A 315 24.23 -11.23 5.57
CA ALA A 315 24.11 -11.71 4.20
C ALA A 315 24.00 -10.55 3.20
N MET A 316 23.19 -9.54 3.50
CA MET A 316 23.03 -8.33 2.68
C MET A 316 24.34 -7.54 2.57
N ARG A 317 25.02 -7.29 3.69
CA ARG A 317 26.35 -6.63 3.70
C ARG A 317 27.38 -7.43 2.91
N ALA A 318 27.40 -8.75 3.07
CA ALA A 318 28.29 -9.63 2.31
C ALA A 318 28.01 -9.64 0.80
N ALA A 319 26.75 -9.42 0.40
CA ALA A 319 26.33 -9.26 -0.99
C ALA A 319 26.54 -7.83 -1.53
N GLY A 320 27.01 -6.89 -0.71
CA GLY A 320 27.15 -5.47 -1.10
C GLY A 320 25.82 -4.72 -1.21
N LEU A 321 24.79 -5.19 -0.51
CA LEU A 321 23.42 -4.68 -0.54
C LEU A 321 23.05 -3.90 0.74
N GLU A 322 24.05 -3.43 1.47
CA GLU A 322 23.87 -2.71 2.74
C GLU A 322 23.06 -1.42 2.62
N GLU A 323 23.02 -0.79 1.43
CA GLU A 323 22.18 0.37 1.16
C GLU A 323 20.66 0.09 1.26
N TYR A 324 20.26 -1.16 1.06
CA TYR A 324 18.85 -1.58 1.16
C TYR A 324 18.48 -2.05 2.57
N LEU A 325 19.42 -2.09 3.53
CA LEU A 325 19.07 -2.36 4.92
C LEU A 325 18.43 -1.12 5.54
N LEU A 326 17.33 -1.33 6.27
CA LEU A 326 16.75 -0.28 7.11
C LEU A 326 17.83 0.31 8.02
N LYS A 327 17.73 1.61 8.27
CA LYS A 327 18.65 2.35 9.15
C LYS A 327 17.93 2.74 10.44
N PRO A 328 17.49 1.79 11.29
CA PRO A 328 16.73 2.14 12.48
C PRO A 328 17.56 3.01 13.42
N ALA A 329 16.93 3.98 14.09
CA ALA A 329 17.59 4.67 15.19
C ALA A 329 17.59 3.74 16.40
N ASN A 330 18.77 3.27 16.80
CA ASN A 330 18.92 2.49 18.02
C ASN A 330 18.32 3.24 19.21
N GLY A 331 17.33 2.62 19.85
CA GLY A 331 16.66 3.18 21.02
C GLY A 331 15.66 4.30 20.73
N LEU A 332 15.32 4.58 19.47
CA LEU A 332 14.18 5.43 19.16
C LEU A 332 12.90 4.71 19.56
N THR A 333 12.21 5.29 20.53
CA THR A 333 10.92 4.83 21.01
C THR A 333 10.00 6.04 21.11
N GLU A 334 8.72 5.82 20.87
CA GLU A 334 7.70 6.82 21.18
C GLU A 334 7.76 7.19 22.67
N ASN A 335 8.04 8.46 22.96
CA ASN A 335 8.03 8.98 24.33
C ASN A 335 6.72 9.72 24.57
N ASP A 336 5.64 8.97 24.74
CA ASP A 336 4.33 9.51 25.08
C ASP A 336 4.22 9.76 26.61
N PRO A 337 4.08 11.03 27.06
CA PRO A 337 3.97 11.37 28.47
C PRO A 337 2.69 10.85 29.15
N LEU A 338 1.70 10.36 28.40
CA LEU A 338 0.44 9.82 28.91
C LEU A 338 0.36 8.29 28.87
N ALA A 339 1.25 7.60 28.15
CA ALA A 339 1.17 6.15 27.93
C ALA A 339 1.00 5.33 29.22
N ASN A 340 1.62 5.74 30.32
CA ASN A 340 1.54 5.03 31.61
C ASN A 340 0.82 5.85 32.71
N LYS A 341 -0.02 6.82 32.33
CA LYS A 341 -0.80 7.62 33.28
C LYS A 341 -2.23 7.10 33.37
N THR A 342 -2.46 6.23 34.35
CA THR A 342 -3.79 5.71 34.64
C THR A 342 -4.61 6.71 35.44
N LEU A 343 -5.87 6.90 35.04
CA LEU A 343 -6.88 7.59 35.83
C LEU A 343 -7.86 6.57 36.44
N THR A 344 -8.49 6.94 37.55
CA THR A 344 -9.51 6.10 38.20
C THR A 344 -10.86 6.80 38.09
N ALA A 345 -11.87 6.07 37.62
CA ALA A 345 -13.24 6.55 37.53
C ALA A 345 -13.94 6.49 38.91
N PRO A 346 -15.00 7.31 39.13
CA PRO A 346 -15.77 7.29 40.37
C PRO A 346 -16.37 5.91 40.73
N ASP A 347 -16.85 5.17 39.72
CA ASP A 347 -17.41 3.83 39.84
C ASP A 347 -16.54 2.81 39.10
N GLU A 348 -15.21 2.93 39.23
CA GLU A 348 -14.20 2.08 38.56
C GLU A 348 -14.57 0.59 38.56
N GLU A 349 -14.73 0.02 37.36
CA GLU A 349 -14.96 -1.43 37.20
C GLU A 349 -13.70 -2.12 36.69
N ALA A 350 -13.07 -2.94 37.56
CA ALA A 350 -11.87 -3.70 37.20
C ALA A 350 -12.10 -4.68 36.02
N GLY A 351 -13.34 -5.12 35.81
CA GLY A 351 -13.72 -6.00 34.70
C GLY A 351 -13.82 -5.30 33.35
N VAL A 352 -13.84 -3.96 33.30
CA VAL A 352 -13.81 -3.20 32.04
C VAL A 352 -12.35 -2.89 31.70
N LYS A 353 -11.95 -3.10 30.45
CA LYS A 353 -10.63 -2.69 29.95
C LYS A 353 -10.78 -1.44 29.09
N LEU A 354 -9.81 -0.52 29.21
CA LEU A 354 -9.64 0.66 28.39
C LEU A 354 -8.15 0.79 28.06
N TRP A 355 -7.80 0.87 26.78
CA TRP A 355 -6.42 1.05 26.32
C TRP A 355 -6.38 1.80 24.98
N PHE A 356 -5.20 2.27 24.60
CA PHE A 356 -4.94 3.00 23.36
C PHE A 356 -4.01 2.21 22.45
N GLU A 357 -4.16 2.38 21.15
CA GLU A 357 -3.22 1.91 20.14
C GLU A 357 -2.93 2.99 19.10
N GLN A 358 -1.97 2.72 18.24
CA GLN A 358 -1.69 3.55 17.08
C GLN A 358 -2.85 3.47 16.08
N SER A 359 -3.17 4.57 15.39
CA SER A 359 -4.33 4.67 14.50
C SER A 359 -4.34 3.67 13.33
N THR A 360 -3.18 3.10 13.00
CA THR A 360 -3.00 2.07 11.97
C THR A 360 -3.23 0.64 12.48
N GLU A 361 -3.33 0.43 13.79
CA GLU A 361 -3.59 -0.88 14.38
C GLU A 361 -5.04 -1.32 14.17
N LYS A 362 -5.21 -2.52 13.58
CA LYS A 362 -6.52 -3.13 13.34
C LYS A 362 -6.82 -4.16 14.41
N ILE A 363 -7.48 -3.74 15.49
CA ILE A 363 -7.82 -4.64 16.59
C ILE A 363 -9.08 -5.42 16.27
N TYR A 364 -8.97 -6.74 16.13
CA TYR A 364 -10.11 -7.61 15.81
C TYR A 364 -11.07 -7.65 17.00
N GLN A 365 -12.37 -7.75 16.74
CA GLN A 365 -13.41 -7.64 17.77
C GLN A 365 -13.29 -8.66 18.93
N ASN A 366 -12.59 -9.78 18.71
CA ASN A 366 -12.35 -10.83 19.70
C ASN A 366 -10.97 -10.75 20.38
N LYS A 367 -10.20 -9.68 20.15
CA LYS A 367 -8.89 -9.44 20.77
C LYS A 367 -9.02 -8.36 21.84
N THR A 368 -8.37 -8.57 22.99
CA THR A 368 -8.32 -7.56 24.07
C THR A 368 -6.88 -7.34 24.51
N GLY A 369 -6.47 -6.07 24.69
CA GLY A 369 -5.23 -5.70 25.37
C GLY A 369 -3.94 -6.13 24.67
N ASN A 370 -3.55 -5.40 23.62
CA ASN A 370 -2.26 -5.60 22.96
C ASN A 370 -1.13 -4.74 23.56
N THR A 371 -1.46 -3.64 24.24
CA THR A 371 -0.46 -2.78 24.90
C THR A 371 -0.83 -2.39 26.34
N SER A 372 0.15 -1.79 27.03
CA SER A 372 -0.03 -1.20 28.36
C SER A 372 -0.40 0.29 28.33
N ARG A 373 -0.74 0.86 27.15
CA ARG A 373 -1.05 2.28 27.04
C ARG A 373 -2.39 2.61 27.70
N THR A 374 -2.35 3.41 28.76
CA THR A 374 -3.53 3.85 29.53
C THR A 374 -3.96 5.29 29.23
N GLY A 375 -3.23 5.98 28.36
CA GLY A 375 -3.49 7.32 27.86
C GLY A 375 -2.71 7.55 26.58
N TYR A 376 -2.99 8.64 25.87
CA TYR A 376 -2.41 8.88 24.54
C TYR A 376 -2.20 10.36 24.23
N THR A 377 -1.05 10.69 23.64
CA THR A 377 -0.75 12.05 23.15
C THR A 377 -0.61 12.07 21.64
N VAL A 378 -1.55 12.71 20.95
CA VAL A 378 -1.45 13.02 19.51
C VAL A 378 -0.42 14.13 19.31
N ARG A 379 0.40 14.04 18.26
CA ARG A 379 1.27 15.14 17.81
C ARG A 379 0.91 15.55 16.40
N MET A 380 0.73 16.84 16.19
CA MET A 380 0.33 17.40 14.90
C MET A 380 0.80 18.85 14.74
N ALA A 381 0.96 19.29 13.51
CA ALA A 381 1.20 20.66 13.10
C ALA A 381 -0.11 21.46 13.14
N LYS A 382 0.01 22.77 12.93
CA LYS A 382 -1.15 23.62 12.64
C LYS A 382 -1.62 23.33 11.22
N ASN A 383 -2.94 23.37 10.99
CA ASN A 383 -3.56 23.03 9.71
C ASN A 383 -3.33 21.58 9.25
N GLU A 384 -3.20 20.68 10.22
CA GLU A 384 -3.12 19.22 10.02
C GLU A 384 -4.37 18.56 10.65
N ALA A 385 -4.65 17.32 10.27
CA ALA A 385 -5.62 16.46 10.94
C ALA A 385 -4.96 15.16 11.43
N GLU A 386 -5.25 14.74 12.65
CA GLU A 386 -4.62 13.58 13.27
C GLU A 386 -5.58 12.85 14.20
N ASN A 387 -5.26 11.61 14.55
CA ASN A 387 -6.21 10.73 15.24
C ASN A 387 -5.65 10.11 16.53
N ALA A 388 -6.53 9.90 17.50
CA ALA A 388 -6.28 9.00 18.63
C ALA A 388 -7.25 7.81 18.59
N GLN A 389 -6.73 6.60 18.72
CA GLN A 389 -7.52 5.37 18.72
C GLN A 389 -7.52 4.72 20.11
N PHE A 390 -8.69 4.32 20.60
CA PHE A 390 -8.83 3.63 21.87
C PHE A 390 -9.93 2.58 21.85
N PHE A 391 -9.86 1.67 22.81
CA PHE A 391 -10.69 0.47 22.82
C PHE A 391 -11.30 0.23 24.19
N VAL A 392 -12.54 -0.24 24.18
CA VAL A 392 -13.25 -0.67 25.38
C VAL A 392 -13.61 -2.15 25.25
N ALA A 393 -13.27 -2.94 26.27
CA ALA A 393 -13.66 -4.35 26.35
C ALA A 393 -14.21 -4.69 27.75
N PRO A 394 -15.54 -4.79 27.92
CA PRO A 394 -16.15 -5.13 29.21
C PRO A 394 -16.09 -6.65 29.47
N GLY A 395 -15.90 -7.02 30.74
CA GLY A 395 -15.92 -8.41 31.22
C GLY A 395 -17.33 -9.01 31.33
N ARG A 396 -18.37 -8.23 31.04
CA ARG A 396 -19.78 -8.60 31.00
C ARG A 396 -20.43 -7.89 29.82
N ASP A 397 -21.63 -8.30 29.43
CA ASP A 397 -22.41 -7.52 28.47
C ASP A 397 -22.66 -6.12 29.06
N MET A 398 -22.38 -5.09 28.28
CA MET A 398 -22.46 -3.70 28.71
C MET A 398 -22.81 -2.80 27.53
N LYS A 399 -23.74 -1.88 27.78
CA LYS A 399 -24.04 -0.79 26.86
C LYS A 399 -23.07 0.36 27.12
N VAL A 400 -22.04 0.48 26.29
CA VAL A 400 -20.93 1.41 26.45
C VAL A 400 -21.33 2.80 25.93
N ARG A 401 -21.41 3.79 26.83
CA ARG A 401 -21.49 5.21 26.46
C ARG A 401 -20.13 5.88 26.64
N VAL A 402 -19.73 6.68 25.67
CA VAL A 402 -18.46 7.40 25.65
C VAL A 402 -18.72 8.90 25.60
N GLU A 403 -18.01 9.64 26.44
CA GLU A 403 -17.95 11.10 26.38
C GLU A 403 -16.48 11.54 26.38
N VAL A 404 -16.17 12.63 25.68
CA VAL A 404 -14.82 13.18 25.61
C VAL A 404 -14.91 14.67 25.93
N ASP A 405 -14.11 15.11 26.90
CA ASP A 405 -14.02 16.53 27.24
C ASP A 405 -13.45 17.35 26.08
N GLU A 406 -13.71 18.66 26.07
CA GLU A 406 -13.06 19.57 25.13
C GLU A 406 -11.53 19.53 25.31
N PHE A 407 -10.79 19.45 24.21
CA PHE A 407 -9.33 19.58 24.24
C PHE A 407 -8.97 21.04 24.50
N SER A 408 -8.48 21.35 25.71
CA SER A 408 -8.17 22.73 26.12
C SER A 408 -6.74 22.90 26.61
N ASP A 409 -6.15 24.06 26.32
CA ASP A 409 -4.84 24.48 26.84
C ASP A 409 -4.92 25.16 28.23
N GLY A 410 -6.13 25.31 28.78
CA GLY A 410 -6.39 25.99 30.05
C GLY A 410 -6.26 27.52 29.98
N LYS A 411 -6.04 28.09 28.79
CA LYS A 411 -5.91 29.53 28.53
C LYS A 411 -7.04 30.07 27.66
N GLY A 412 -8.06 29.26 27.39
CA GLY A 412 -9.24 29.62 26.60
C GLY A 412 -9.14 29.24 25.11
N HIS A 413 -8.10 28.51 24.70
CA HIS A 413 -8.03 27.94 23.36
C HIS A 413 -8.42 26.46 23.38
N THR A 414 -9.02 26.00 22.29
CA THR A 414 -9.53 24.64 22.16
C THR A 414 -9.21 24.05 20.80
N VAL A 415 -9.14 22.72 20.73
CA VAL A 415 -8.98 21.98 19.46
C VAL A 415 -10.27 21.21 19.19
N PRO A 416 -10.91 21.41 18.03
CA PRO A 416 -12.12 20.69 17.68
C PRO A 416 -11.81 19.21 17.41
N PHE A 417 -12.76 18.35 17.75
CA PHE A 417 -12.68 16.92 17.46
C PHE A 417 -14.03 16.33 17.05
N GLU A 418 -13.98 15.21 16.34
CA GLU A 418 -15.10 14.32 16.08
C GLU A 418 -14.82 12.96 16.76
N LEU A 419 -15.84 12.39 17.41
CA LEU A 419 -15.76 11.03 17.94
C LEU A 419 -16.44 10.07 16.96
N CYS A 420 -15.71 9.04 16.54
CA CYS A 420 -16.19 7.95 15.70
C CYS A 420 -16.09 6.62 16.46
N PHE A 421 -16.81 5.61 15.99
CA PHE A 421 -16.62 4.22 16.44
C PHE A 421 -16.14 3.37 15.28
N GLU A 422 -15.36 2.32 15.58
CA GLU A 422 -14.95 1.35 14.57
C GLU A 422 -16.09 0.39 14.25
N TYR A 423 -16.50 0.36 12.98
CA TYR A 423 -17.46 -0.61 12.49
C TYR A 423 -16.73 -1.87 12.01
N TYR A 424 -17.14 -3.03 12.54
CA TYR A 424 -16.53 -4.32 12.25
C TYR A 424 -17.23 -5.04 11.10
N HIS A 425 -16.46 -5.41 10.07
CA HIS A 425 -16.92 -6.24 8.96
C HIS A 425 -16.55 -7.71 9.16
N ASN A 426 -17.45 -8.62 8.78
CA ASN A 426 -17.14 -10.04 8.74
C ASN A 426 -16.36 -10.38 7.46
N ILE A 427 -15.11 -10.81 7.65
CA ILE A 427 -14.18 -11.20 6.60
C ILE A 427 -13.71 -12.61 6.89
N SER A 428 -14.27 -13.56 6.14
CA SER A 428 -13.97 -14.99 6.29
C SER A 428 -14.07 -15.49 7.74
N GLY A 429 -15.06 -15.01 8.50
CA GLY A 429 -15.30 -15.38 9.90
C GLY A 429 -14.57 -14.52 10.94
N SER A 430 -13.71 -13.60 10.50
CA SER A 430 -13.04 -12.62 11.38
C SER A 430 -13.75 -11.28 11.34
N MET A 431 -13.97 -10.67 12.50
CA MET A 431 -14.56 -9.34 12.62
C MET A 431 -13.44 -8.29 12.64
N ILE A 432 -13.23 -7.60 11.52
CA ILE A 432 -12.13 -6.65 11.29
C ILE A 432 -12.70 -5.23 11.18
N PRO A 433 -12.14 -4.22 11.88
CA PRO A 433 -12.58 -2.84 11.77
C PRO A 433 -12.12 -2.21 10.45
N ASP A 434 -12.94 -1.31 9.87
CA ASP A 434 -12.54 -0.51 8.70
C ASP A 434 -13.28 0.83 8.62
N ALA A 435 -14.62 0.84 8.65
CA ALA A 435 -15.39 2.09 8.58
C ALA A 435 -15.38 2.84 9.92
N LEU A 436 -15.42 4.17 9.85
CA LEU A 436 -15.41 5.07 11.01
C LEU A 436 -16.65 5.98 11.04
N PRO A 437 -17.86 5.46 11.33
CA PRO A 437 -19.03 6.31 11.39
C PRO A 437 -19.03 7.22 12.63
N PRO A 438 -19.69 8.39 12.57
CA PRO A 438 -19.85 9.27 13.71
C PRO A 438 -20.49 8.54 14.90
N TYR A 439 -19.99 8.81 16.09
CA TYR A 439 -20.54 8.30 17.33
C TYR A 439 -21.75 9.13 17.77
N THR A 440 -22.94 8.56 17.66
CA THR A 440 -24.21 9.24 17.99
C THR A 440 -24.93 8.68 19.22
N GLY A 441 -24.37 7.65 19.87
CA GLY A 441 -24.97 7.04 21.05
C GLY A 441 -24.30 5.75 21.51
N ALA A 442 -24.76 5.25 22.66
CA ALA A 442 -24.18 4.07 23.31
C ALA A 442 -24.18 2.81 22.42
N ARG A 443 -23.19 1.93 22.64
CA ARG A 443 -22.97 0.71 21.86
C ARG A 443 -23.09 -0.52 22.74
N ASP A 444 -23.85 -1.50 22.29
CA ASP A 444 -23.92 -2.80 22.94
C ASP A 444 -22.62 -3.57 22.69
N VAL A 445 -21.88 -3.88 23.76
CA VAL A 445 -20.63 -4.64 23.70
C VAL A 445 -20.78 -5.89 24.56
N ALA A 446 -20.71 -7.05 23.91
CA ALA A 446 -20.79 -8.33 24.60
C ALA A 446 -19.53 -8.60 25.44
N SER A 447 -19.67 -9.42 26.48
CA SER A 447 -18.57 -9.85 27.35
C SER A 447 -17.38 -10.37 26.54
N GLY A 448 -16.19 -9.80 26.80
CA GLY A 448 -14.94 -10.19 26.16
C GLY A 448 -14.81 -9.77 24.69
N LYS A 449 -15.76 -8.99 24.16
CA LYS A 449 -15.63 -8.32 22.86
C LYS A 449 -15.08 -6.91 23.03
N THR A 450 -14.45 -6.44 21.96
CA THR A 450 -13.83 -5.11 21.89
C THR A 450 -14.64 -4.21 20.97
N GLN A 451 -14.81 -2.96 21.38
CA GLN A 451 -15.30 -1.87 20.53
C GLN A 451 -14.22 -0.80 20.47
N GLY A 452 -13.72 -0.53 19.26
CA GLY A 452 -12.81 0.58 18.97
C GLY A 452 -13.55 1.90 18.77
N PHE A 453 -12.85 2.98 19.10
CA PHE A 453 -13.27 4.36 18.95
C PHE A 453 -12.10 5.20 18.44
N VAL A 454 -12.39 6.21 17.63
CA VAL A 454 -11.40 7.12 17.06
C VAL A 454 -11.81 8.55 17.37
N ILE A 455 -10.89 9.33 17.94
CA ILE A 455 -11.02 10.78 18.12
C ILE A 455 -10.26 11.42 16.96
N ARG A 456 -10.98 12.05 16.04
CA ARG A 456 -10.40 12.76 14.89
C ARG A 456 -10.23 14.23 15.27
N LEU A 457 -9.00 14.71 15.26
CA LEU A 457 -8.63 16.07 15.64
C LEU A 457 -8.26 16.87 14.39
N THR A 458 -8.64 18.13 14.37
CA THR A 458 -8.26 19.07 13.30
C THR A 458 -7.77 20.37 13.90
N THR A 459 -6.73 20.95 13.31
CA THR A 459 -6.25 22.29 13.67
C THR A 459 -6.43 23.24 12.48
N SER A 460 -6.35 24.54 12.75
CA SER A 460 -6.29 25.57 11.71
C SER A 460 -4.88 26.17 11.67
N PRO A 461 -4.52 26.95 10.62
CA PRO A 461 -3.24 27.65 10.57
C PRO A 461 -2.98 28.56 11.78
N ASP A 462 -4.05 29.05 12.41
CA ASP A 462 -4.02 29.96 13.55
C ASP A 462 -4.06 29.27 14.91
N THR A 463 -4.22 27.94 14.97
CA THR A 463 -4.25 27.21 16.24
C THR A 463 -2.95 27.46 17.01
N PRO A 464 -3.02 27.95 18.27
CA PRO A 464 -1.82 28.18 19.06
C PRO A 464 -1.02 26.89 19.28
N ALA A 465 0.31 26.98 19.16
CA ALA A 465 1.18 25.87 19.51
C ALA A 465 1.11 25.62 21.03
N GLY A 466 1.08 24.35 21.44
CA GLY A 466 0.84 24.03 22.84
C GLY A 466 0.36 22.60 23.05
N THR A 467 0.05 22.28 24.30
CA THR A 467 -0.57 21.01 24.67
C THR A 467 -1.98 21.27 25.14
N TYR A 468 -2.95 20.61 24.52
CA TYR A 468 -4.35 20.65 24.88
C TYR A 468 -4.70 19.31 25.50
N ASN A 469 -5.24 19.33 26.71
CA ASN A 469 -5.56 18.13 27.48
C ASN A 469 -7.07 17.89 27.44
N SER A 470 -7.46 16.62 27.45
CA SER A 470 -8.84 16.17 27.53
C SER A 470 -8.91 14.84 28.30
N ILE A 471 -10.11 14.42 28.65
CA ILE A 471 -10.39 13.17 29.32
C ILE A 471 -11.46 12.41 28.53
N VAL A 472 -11.18 11.14 28.27
CA VAL A 472 -12.16 10.17 27.76
C VAL A 472 -12.86 9.54 28.96
N HIS A 473 -14.18 9.55 28.94
CA HIS A 473 -15.06 8.99 29.96
C HIS A 473 -15.85 7.81 29.39
N ILE A 474 -15.85 6.69 30.11
CA ILE A 474 -16.59 5.49 29.74
C ILE A 474 -17.66 5.23 30.78
N PHE A 475 -18.90 5.16 30.33
CA PHE A 475 -20.06 4.90 31.16
C PHE A 475 -20.71 3.57 30.80
N ASP A 476 -21.21 2.88 31.83
CA ASP A 476 -22.28 1.91 31.64
C ASP A 476 -23.58 2.70 31.46
N ASP A 477 -24.15 2.67 30.27
CA ASP A 477 -25.32 3.47 29.89
C ASP A 477 -26.59 3.04 30.62
N ASP A 478 -26.71 1.76 30.99
CA ASP A 478 -27.89 1.25 31.70
C ASP A 478 -27.93 1.74 33.16
N THR A 479 -26.75 1.89 33.78
CA THR A 479 -26.64 2.36 35.17
C THR A 479 -26.35 3.85 35.30
N GLY A 480 -25.85 4.49 34.25
CA GLY A 480 -25.38 5.87 34.24
C GLY A 480 -24.03 6.10 34.95
N LYS A 481 -23.36 5.03 35.40
CA LYS A 481 -22.11 5.10 36.17
C LYS A 481 -20.89 5.25 35.26
N GLU A 482 -19.95 6.11 35.65
CA GLU A 482 -18.65 6.23 34.99
C GLU A 482 -17.71 5.12 35.49
N VAL A 483 -17.43 4.15 34.64
CA VAL A 483 -16.75 2.90 34.99
C VAL A 483 -15.26 2.89 34.63
N LYS A 484 -14.84 3.74 33.68
CA LYS A 484 -13.44 3.97 33.29
C LYS A 484 -13.25 5.40 32.79
N ARG A 485 -12.01 5.87 32.85
CA ARG A 485 -11.59 7.12 32.20
C ARG A 485 -10.11 7.11 31.87
N ALA A 486 -9.68 7.92 30.90
CA ALA A 486 -8.28 8.03 30.51
C ALA A 486 -7.91 9.45 30.06
N SER A 487 -6.64 9.82 30.27
CA SER A 487 -6.11 11.08 29.75
C SER A 487 -5.79 10.95 28.27
N VAL A 488 -6.23 11.93 27.49
CA VAL A 488 -5.83 12.11 26.09
C VAL A 488 -5.37 13.55 25.89
N ALA A 489 -4.38 13.77 25.04
CA ALA A 489 -3.90 15.12 24.75
C ALA A 489 -3.54 15.26 23.27
N VAL A 490 -3.48 16.50 22.81
CA VAL A 490 -2.87 16.87 21.54
C VAL A 490 -1.77 17.88 21.77
N LYS A 491 -0.59 17.62 21.19
CA LYS A 491 0.56 18.51 21.15
C LYS A 491 0.63 19.12 19.76
N VAL A 492 0.33 20.41 19.67
CA VAL A 492 0.43 21.20 18.43
C VAL A 492 1.84 21.77 18.31
N TRP A 493 2.58 21.38 17.26
CA TRP A 493 3.89 21.94 16.92
C TRP A 493 3.76 23.41 16.47
N ASN A 494 4.85 24.16 16.61
CA ASN A 494 4.91 25.57 16.24
C ASN A 494 5.31 25.79 14.77
N PHE A 495 4.62 25.12 13.86
CA PHE A 495 4.62 25.39 12.43
C PHE A 495 3.26 25.01 11.83
N ALA A 496 2.96 25.52 10.63
CA ALA A 496 1.71 25.25 9.94
C ALA A 496 1.98 24.59 8.59
N LEU A 497 1.14 23.63 8.22
CA LEU A 497 1.07 23.11 6.86
C LEU A 497 0.32 24.12 5.98
N THR A 498 0.79 24.31 4.75
CA THR A 498 0.10 25.18 3.78
C THR A 498 -1.23 24.56 3.35
N GLU A 499 -2.17 25.39 2.89
CA GLU A 499 -3.39 24.88 2.23
C GLU A 499 -3.07 24.15 0.92
N GLU A 500 -2.02 24.58 0.20
CA GLU A 500 -1.54 23.85 -0.98
C GLU A 500 -1.04 22.47 -0.57
N THR A 501 -1.38 21.47 -1.38
CA THR A 501 -0.94 20.09 -1.20
C THR A 501 0.24 19.81 -2.13
N GLU A 502 1.34 19.30 -1.56
CA GLU A 502 2.57 18.95 -2.30
C GLU A 502 2.38 17.71 -3.20
N LEU A 503 1.77 16.65 -2.65
CA LEU A 503 1.51 15.43 -3.41
C LEU A 503 0.24 15.60 -4.26
N ARG A 504 0.40 15.59 -5.59
CA ARG A 504 -0.75 15.60 -6.51
C ARG A 504 -1.51 14.27 -6.41
N THR A 505 -2.82 14.30 -6.25
CA THR A 505 -3.64 13.08 -6.19
C THR A 505 -4.65 13.04 -7.33
N ALA A 506 -4.91 11.85 -7.87
CA ALA A 506 -5.89 11.66 -8.93
C ALA A 506 -6.70 10.40 -8.64
N PHE A 507 -7.68 10.54 -7.75
CA PHE A 507 -8.45 9.40 -7.26
C PHE A 507 -9.77 9.33 -8.03
N ALA A 508 -10.05 8.19 -8.67
CA ALA A 508 -11.30 8.07 -9.40
C ALA A 508 -12.47 7.93 -8.43
N ASN A 509 -13.57 8.61 -8.74
CA ASN A 509 -14.87 8.41 -8.10
C ASN A 509 -15.94 8.27 -9.19
N TRP A 510 -17.03 7.57 -8.89
CA TRP A 510 -18.15 7.43 -9.80
C TRP A 510 -19.45 7.90 -9.17
N ALA A 511 -19.95 9.04 -9.66
CA ALA A 511 -21.24 9.60 -9.26
C ALA A 511 -22.39 8.56 -9.30
N SER A 512 -22.40 7.64 -10.28
CA SER A 512 -23.41 6.58 -10.35
C SER A 512 -23.45 5.68 -9.11
N TYR A 513 -22.30 5.37 -8.50
CA TYR A 513 -22.26 4.59 -7.27
C TYR A 513 -22.75 5.40 -6.08
N ILE A 514 -22.45 6.70 -6.04
CA ILE A 514 -22.99 7.63 -5.04
C ILE A 514 -24.53 7.60 -5.09
N TYR A 515 -25.13 7.96 -6.23
CA TYR A 515 -26.59 8.03 -6.37
C TYR A 515 -27.27 6.69 -6.03
N SER A 516 -26.76 5.58 -6.58
CA SER A 516 -27.36 4.25 -6.36
C SER A 516 -27.23 3.71 -4.94
N SER A 517 -26.35 4.30 -4.11
CA SER A 517 -26.17 3.89 -2.72
C SER A 517 -27.25 4.39 -1.76
N TYR A 518 -28.00 5.43 -2.15
CA TYR A 518 -29.06 6.02 -1.35
C TYR A 518 -30.42 5.39 -1.65
N ASN A 519 -31.25 5.24 -0.62
CA ASN A 519 -32.65 4.85 -0.83
C ASN A 519 -33.45 6.02 -1.42
N HIS A 520 -33.90 5.86 -2.66
CA HIS A 520 -34.63 6.90 -3.39
C HIS A 520 -36.06 7.18 -2.90
N ASP A 521 -36.63 6.34 -2.04
CA ASP A 521 -37.89 6.67 -1.35
C ASP A 521 -37.67 7.76 -0.29
N LYS A 522 -36.51 7.74 0.37
CA LYS A 522 -36.13 8.74 1.39
C LYS A 522 -35.36 9.92 0.81
N TYR A 523 -34.48 9.64 -0.15
CA TYR A 523 -33.63 10.61 -0.82
C TYR A 523 -33.84 10.51 -2.35
N PRO A 524 -34.95 11.09 -2.87
CA PRO A 524 -35.19 11.12 -4.30
C PRO A 524 -33.99 11.69 -5.05
N GLU A 525 -33.71 11.20 -6.25
CA GLU A 525 -32.52 11.61 -7.00
C GLU A 525 -32.46 13.12 -7.26
N ASP A 526 -33.61 13.76 -7.49
CA ASP A 526 -33.71 15.21 -7.66
C ASP A 526 -33.31 15.98 -6.39
N TYR A 527 -33.63 15.44 -5.21
CA TYR A 527 -33.15 16.00 -3.94
C TYR A 527 -31.62 15.88 -3.81
N LEU A 528 -31.05 14.72 -4.17
CA LEU A 528 -29.59 14.53 -4.14
C LEU A 528 -28.86 15.47 -5.13
N ARG A 529 -29.47 15.75 -6.28
CA ARG A 529 -28.97 16.75 -7.24
C ARG A 529 -29.08 18.17 -6.69
N GLU A 530 -30.21 18.51 -6.07
CA GLU A 530 -30.42 19.83 -5.46
C GLU A 530 -29.42 20.12 -4.34
N MET A 531 -29.06 19.10 -3.56
CA MET A 531 -28.04 19.20 -2.50
C MET A 531 -26.59 19.12 -3.02
N ASP A 532 -26.38 18.95 -4.32
CA ASP A 532 -25.06 18.78 -4.91
C ASP A 532 -24.25 17.64 -4.25
N ILE A 533 -24.80 16.43 -4.24
CA ILE A 533 -24.16 15.27 -3.60
C ILE A 533 -22.74 15.00 -4.16
N GLU A 534 -22.49 15.28 -5.44
CA GLU A 534 -21.17 15.16 -6.05
C GLU A 534 -20.19 16.19 -5.46
N GLY A 535 -20.62 17.45 -5.32
CA GLY A 535 -19.84 18.51 -4.67
C GLY A 535 -19.57 18.23 -3.18
N ILE A 536 -20.55 17.66 -2.46
CA ILE A 536 -20.38 17.23 -1.06
C ILE A 536 -19.26 16.18 -0.94
N TYR A 537 -19.27 15.15 -1.80
CA TYR A 537 -18.20 14.14 -1.80
C TYR A 537 -16.86 14.74 -2.20
N TYR A 538 -16.84 15.62 -3.20
CA TYR A 538 -15.62 16.30 -3.64
C TYR A 538 -15.00 17.13 -2.50
N ASP A 539 -15.80 17.95 -1.82
CA ASP A 539 -15.36 18.77 -0.69
C ASP A 539 -14.93 17.93 0.50
N PHE A 540 -15.57 16.77 0.74
CA PHE A 540 -15.10 15.81 1.73
C PHE A 540 -13.67 15.37 1.44
N PHE A 541 -13.33 14.97 0.21
CA PHE A 541 -11.97 14.53 -0.12
C PHE A 541 -10.94 15.67 -0.10
N LEU A 542 -11.34 16.90 -0.40
CA LEU A 542 -10.45 18.07 -0.23
C LEU A 542 -10.05 18.27 1.24
N LYS A 543 -10.91 17.96 2.22
CA LYS A 543 -10.54 17.95 3.65
C LYS A 543 -9.44 16.92 3.98
N TYR A 544 -9.30 15.88 3.15
CA TYR A 544 -8.24 14.87 3.24
C TYR A 544 -7.02 15.19 2.36
N ARG A 545 -6.96 16.41 1.79
CA ARG A 545 -5.95 16.81 0.79
C ARG A 545 -5.92 15.91 -0.45
N ILE A 546 -7.05 15.27 -0.76
CA ILE A 546 -7.21 14.38 -1.91
C ILE A 546 -8.01 15.09 -3.00
N ASN A 547 -7.44 15.12 -4.19
CA ASN A 547 -8.07 15.59 -5.41
C ASN A 547 -8.72 14.39 -6.12
N ILE A 548 -10.03 14.46 -6.28
CA ILE A 548 -10.76 13.52 -7.13
C ILE A 548 -10.45 13.85 -8.59
N MET A 549 -10.25 12.79 -9.37
CA MET A 549 -9.79 12.85 -10.74
C MET A 549 -10.74 13.65 -11.63
N ASP A 550 -12.06 13.52 -11.45
CA ASP A 550 -13.04 14.21 -12.28
C ASP A 550 -13.73 15.34 -11.50
N MET A 551 -13.76 16.53 -12.08
CA MET A 551 -14.46 17.69 -11.50
C MET A 551 -15.99 17.47 -11.57
N PRO A 552 -16.72 17.64 -10.45
CA PRO A 552 -18.18 17.63 -10.45
C PRO A 552 -18.76 18.62 -11.47
N HIS A 553 -19.87 18.25 -12.10
CA HIS A 553 -20.56 19.04 -13.13
C HIS A 553 -19.73 19.34 -14.40
N GLY A 554 -18.52 18.80 -14.52
CA GLY A 554 -17.63 18.98 -15.66
C GLY A 554 -16.84 20.30 -15.67
N LEU A 555 -15.73 20.33 -16.40
CA LEU A 555 -14.77 21.44 -16.40
C LEU A 555 -15.27 22.73 -17.08
N THR A 556 -16.29 22.64 -17.93
CA THR A 556 -16.90 23.81 -18.60
C THR A 556 -17.99 24.46 -17.75
N SER A 557 -18.28 23.93 -16.56
CA SER A 557 -19.31 24.47 -15.67
C SER A 557 -18.83 25.72 -14.90
N GLY A 558 -19.79 26.58 -14.52
CA GLY A 558 -19.50 27.68 -13.58
C GLY A 558 -19.03 27.19 -12.20
N TYR A 559 -19.40 25.96 -11.84
CA TYR A 559 -18.93 25.28 -10.63
C TYR A 559 -17.40 25.08 -10.66
N ALA A 560 -16.88 24.54 -11.76
CA ALA A 560 -15.44 24.30 -11.93
C ALA A 560 -14.63 25.60 -11.84
N ALA A 561 -15.09 26.68 -12.48
CA ALA A 561 -14.41 27.97 -12.46
C ALA A 561 -14.26 28.56 -11.04
N ALA A 562 -15.27 28.37 -10.18
CA ALA A 562 -15.22 28.79 -8.79
C ALA A 562 -14.34 27.86 -7.94
N LYS A 563 -14.52 26.54 -8.07
CA LYS A 563 -13.78 25.56 -7.27
C LYS A 563 -12.28 25.60 -7.53
N MET A 564 -11.85 25.79 -8.78
CA MET A 564 -10.42 25.83 -9.13
C MET A 564 -9.61 26.96 -8.45
N GLN A 565 -10.28 27.92 -7.80
CA GLN A 565 -9.61 28.94 -6.97
C GLN A 565 -9.16 28.40 -5.61
N ASP A 566 -9.67 27.25 -5.18
CA ASP A 566 -9.24 26.59 -3.96
C ASP A 566 -7.78 26.12 -4.12
N PRO A 567 -6.84 26.57 -3.25
CA PRO A 567 -5.43 26.21 -3.33
C PRO A 567 -5.17 24.73 -3.09
N ARG A 568 -6.10 24.00 -2.44
CA ARG A 568 -6.01 22.54 -2.25
C ARG A 568 -6.22 21.76 -3.54
N ILE A 569 -6.87 22.37 -4.54
CA ILE A 569 -7.04 21.75 -5.85
C ILE A 569 -5.79 21.99 -6.68
N ASN A 570 -5.06 20.93 -6.97
CA ASN A 570 -3.87 20.94 -7.82
C ASN A 570 -3.97 19.96 -9.00
N THR A 571 -5.00 19.13 -9.07
CA THR A 571 -5.18 18.14 -10.16
C THR A 571 -6.64 17.93 -10.54
N THR A 572 -6.87 17.83 -11.85
CA THR A 572 -8.11 17.31 -12.43
C THR A 572 -7.81 16.65 -13.78
N ARG A 573 -8.51 15.58 -14.10
CA ARG A 573 -8.51 14.96 -15.41
C ARG A 573 -9.43 15.71 -16.36
N TRP A 574 -9.03 15.72 -17.62
CA TRP A 574 -9.89 16.04 -18.73
C TRP A 574 -9.94 14.90 -19.74
N THR A 575 -11.10 14.25 -19.84
CA THR A 575 -11.29 13.02 -20.64
C THR A 575 -11.39 13.30 -22.14
N TYR A 576 -11.99 14.44 -22.52
CA TYR A 576 -12.18 14.83 -23.92
C TYR A 576 -11.81 16.29 -24.10
N LEU A 577 -10.94 16.58 -25.07
CA LEU A 577 -10.63 17.95 -25.43
C LEU A 577 -11.90 18.65 -25.94
N ASP A 578 -12.48 19.51 -25.11
CA ASP A 578 -13.58 20.39 -25.48
C ASP A 578 -13.08 21.83 -25.60
N MET A 579 -13.16 22.38 -26.81
CA MET A 579 -12.69 23.74 -27.09
C MET A 579 -13.63 24.82 -26.54
N SER A 580 -14.86 24.46 -26.14
CA SER A 580 -15.84 25.40 -25.60
C SER A 580 -15.34 26.16 -24.39
N ILE A 581 -14.51 25.53 -23.52
CA ILE A 581 -13.99 26.21 -22.32
C ILE A 581 -13.17 27.46 -22.65
N LYS A 582 -12.50 27.46 -23.80
CA LYS A 582 -11.71 28.60 -24.27
C LYS A 582 -12.64 29.68 -24.81
N ASP A 583 -13.67 29.27 -25.55
CA ASP A 583 -14.66 30.19 -26.12
C ASP A 583 -15.48 30.87 -25.01
N ASP A 584 -15.90 30.11 -24.00
CA ASP A 584 -16.61 30.59 -22.80
C ASP A 584 -15.75 31.52 -21.93
N ASN A 585 -14.42 31.41 -22.03
CA ASN A 585 -13.46 32.27 -21.34
C ASN A 585 -12.87 33.34 -22.28
N ASN A 586 -13.72 33.97 -23.11
CA ASN A 586 -13.37 35.07 -24.01
C ASN A 586 -12.21 34.76 -24.98
N GLY A 587 -12.09 33.51 -25.41
CA GLY A 587 -11.03 33.06 -26.32
C GLY A 587 -9.67 32.85 -25.64
N VAL A 588 -9.61 32.87 -24.31
CA VAL A 588 -8.37 32.69 -23.53
C VAL A 588 -8.50 31.42 -22.70
N TRP A 589 -7.39 30.68 -22.55
CA TRP A 589 -7.38 29.52 -21.66
C TRP A 589 -7.43 29.98 -20.20
N PRO A 590 -8.16 29.27 -19.30
CA PRO A 590 -8.16 29.61 -17.88
C PRO A 590 -6.76 29.52 -17.26
N ASP A 591 -6.48 30.35 -16.26
CA ASP A 591 -5.15 30.39 -15.60
C ASP A 591 -4.83 29.09 -14.84
N TRP A 592 -5.86 28.34 -14.43
CA TRP A 592 -5.74 27.05 -13.72
C TRP A 592 -5.48 25.84 -14.64
N MET A 593 -5.20 26.06 -15.93
CA MET A 593 -4.91 24.97 -16.88
C MET A 593 -3.65 24.16 -16.52
N ASP A 594 -2.80 24.65 -15.61
CA ASP A 594 -1.68 23.93 -14.99
C ASP A 594 -2.13 22.74 -14.11
N LYS A 595 -3.34 22.81 -13.55
CA LYS A 595 -3.96 21.75 -12.74
C LYS A 595 -4.50 20.60 -13.59
N VAL A 596 -4.75 20.83 -14.87
CA VAL A 596 -5.39 19.85 -15.75
C VAL A 596 -4.39 18.82 -16.28
N PHE A 597 -4.78 17.55 -16.32
CA PHE A 597 -4.07 16.49 -17.03
C PHE A 597 -5.02 15.68 -17.90
N TYR A 598 -4.47 14.97 -18.89
CA TYR A 598 -5.20 14.17 -19.85
C TYR A 598 -4.85 12.69 -19.65
N TYR A 599 -5.87 11.84 -19.74
CA TYR A 599 -5.74 10.41 -19.54
C TYR A 599 -6.69 9.70 -20.51
N ALA A 600 -6.13 9.27 -21.66
CA ALA A 600 -6.90 8.75 -22.79
C ALA A 600 -6.91 7.22 -22.91
N VAL A 601 -5.92 6.53 -22.34
CA VAL A 601 -5.72 5.08 -22.49
C VAL A 601 -5.32 4.50 -21.15
N ASP A 602 -6.06 3.50 -20.67
CA ASP A 602 -5.81 2.75 -19.44
C ASP A 602 -4.96 1.51 -19.73
N GLU A 603 -3.89 1.31 -18.95
CA GLU A 603 -2.96 0.15 -18.98
C GLU A 603 -2.72 -0.45 -20.38
N PRO A 604 -1.92 0.21 -21.26
CA PRO A 604 -1.77 -0.16 -22.66
C PRO A 604 -1.57 -1.65 -22.92
N GLY A 605 -2.60 -2.20 -23.55
CA GLY A 605 -2.80 -3.56 -23.95
C GLY A 605 -3.12 -4.59 -22.86
N GLY A 606 -3.57 -4.16 -21.69
CA GLY A 606 -4.19 -5.03 -20.69
C GLY A 606 -5.47 -5.68 -21.25
N ARG A 607 -6.30 -4.90 -21.97
CA ARG A 607 -7.57 -5.37 -22.59
C ARG A 607 -7.59 -5.34 -24.11
N THR A 608 -6.75 -4.53 -24.74
CA THR A 608 -6.69 -4.32 -26.20
C THR A 608 -5.31 -4.76 -26.72
N PRO A 609 -5.08 -4.91 -28.04
CA PRO A 609 -3.72 -5.02 -28.54
C PRO A 609 -2.89 -3.78 -28.20
N VAL A 610 -1.64 -3.99 -27.74
CA VAL A 610 -0.77 -2.90 -27.27
C VAL A 610 -0.57 -1.80 -28.32
N ALA A 611 -0.39 -2.11 -29.61
CA ALA A 611 -0.18 -1.04 -30.58
C ALA A 611 -1.44 -0.23 -30.90
N ASP A 612 -2.64 -0.80 -30.77
CA ASP A 612 -3.88 -0.04 -30.94
C ASP A 612 -4.00 1.00 -29.83
N ASP A 613 -3.71 0.62 -28.59
CA ASP A 613 -3.72 1.52 -27.45
C ASP A 613 -2.63 2.59 -27.55
N LEU A 614 -1.41 2.20 -27.95
CA LEU A 614 -0.32 3.16 -28.19
C LEU A 614 -0.63 4.14 -29.34
N ALA A 615 -1.29 3.68 -30.41
CA ALA A 615 -1.72 4.55 -31.50
C ALA A 615 -2.80 5.55 -31.05
N LYS A 616 -3.78 5.09 -30.26
CA LYS A 616 -4.80 5.98 -29.65
C LYS A 616 -4.17 7.01 -28.72
N LEU A 617 -3.22 6.59 -27.89
CA LEU A 617 -2.51 7.49 -26.97
C LEU A 617 -1.76 8.58 -27.73
N LEU A 618 -1.04 8.21 -28.81
CA LEU A 618 -0.32 9.18 -29.64
C LEU A 618 -1.27 10.14 -30.38
N ASP A 619 -2.40 9.64 -30.90
CA ASP A 619 -3.42 10.50 -31.52
C ASP A 619 -4.00 11.51 -30.51
N ALA A 620 -4.37 11.05 -29.32
CA ALA A 620 -4.86 11.92 -28.25
C ALA A 620 -3.81 12.96 -27.84
N ALA A 621 -2.56 12.55 -27.68
CA ALA A 621 -1.46 13.44 -27.34
C ALA A 621 -1.24 14.52 -28.41
N ASN A 622 -1.27 14.16 -29.69
CA ASN A 622 -1.13 15.12 -30.78
C ASN A 622 -2.29 16.13 -30.81
N ARG A 623 -3.52 15.68 -30.54
CA ARG A 623 -4.68 16.58 -30.43
C ARG A 623 -4.54 17.56 -29.28
N VAL A 624 -4.17 17.09 -28.09
CA VAL A 624 -3.98 17.97 -26.93
C VAL A 624 -2.87 18.98 -27.20
N ARG A 625 -1.69 18.50 -27.62
CA ARG A 625 -0.52 19.35 -27.91
C ARG A 625 -0.79 20.43 -28.96
N ALA A 626 -1.63 20.14 -29.95
CA ALA A 626 -1.98 21.09 -30.99
C ALA A 626 -2.94 22.20 -30.54
N ASN A 627 -3.68 21.98 -29.45
CA ASN A 627 -4.81 22.83 -29.08
C ASN A 627 -4.71 23.47 -27.69
N THR A 628 -3.86 22.96 -26.80
CA THR A 628 -3.78 23.41 -25.40
C THR A 628 -2.39 23.98 -25.07
N PRO A 629 -2.30 24.97 -24.17
CA PRO A 629 -1.03 25.62 -23.82
C PRO A 629 -0.19 24.77 -22.86
N ASN A 630 -0.82 23.83 -22.13
CA ASN A 630 -0.21 23.02 -21.11
C ASN A 630 -0.43 21.53 -21.42
N PHE A 631 0.50 20.95 -22.15
CA PHE A 631 0.48 19.52 -22.45
C PHE A 631 0.83 18.74 -21.19
N ARG A 632 -0.12 18.00 -20.63
CA ARG A 632 0.05 17.13 -19.45
C ARG A 632 -0.69 15.83 -19.68
N MET A 633 -0.04 14.84 -20.28
CA MET A 633 -0.66 13.55 -20.62
C MET A 633 -0.05 12.44 -19.76
N THR A 634 -0.92 11.66 -19.13
CA THR A 634 -0.56 10.49 -18.32
C THR A 634 -1.11 9.20 -18.91
N VAL A 635 -0.49 8.09 -18.53
CA VAL A 635 -0.94 6.73 -18.79
C VAL A 635 -0.51 5.85 -17.61
N PRO A 636 -1.43 5.21 -16.86
CA PRO A 636 -1.04 4.18 -15.93
C PRO A 636 -0.58 2.93 -16.68
N PHE A 637 0.49 2.29 -16.22
CA PHE A 637 0.99 1.06 -16.84
C PHE A 637 1.71 0.12 -15.86
N GLU A 638 1.49 -1.19 -16.05
CA GLU A 638 2.07 -2.25 -15.21
C GLU A 638 3.11 -3.12 -15.93
N ARG A 639 3.48 -2.77 -17.17
CA ARG A 639 4.29 -3.64 -18.04
C ARG A 639 5.07 -2.83 -19.06
N ASN A 640 6.10 -3.43 -19.65
CA ASN A 640 6.89 -2.80 -20.71
C ASN A 640 7.33 -3.82 -21.77
N PRO A 641 6.44 -4.27 -22.69
CA PRO A 641 6.83 -5.20 -23.74
C PRO A 641 7.73 -4.54 -24.80
N ASP A 642 8.63 -5.33 -25.40
CA ASP A 642 9.32 -4.93 -26.63
C ASP A 642 8.35 -4.92 -27.82
N LEU A 643 8.44 -3.90 -28.68
CA LEU A 643 7.54 -3.73 -29.81
C LEU A 643 8.17 -4.30 -31.09
N THR A 644 7.91 -5.58 -31.38
CA THR A 644 8.39 -6.24 -32.62
C THR A 644 7.29 -6.33 -33.70
N SER A 645 7.69 -6.37 -34.98
CA SER A 645 6.77 -6.39 -36.14
C SER A 645 5.87 -7.64 -36.28
N ALA A 646 5.96 -8.63 -35.39
CA ALA A 646 5.19 -9.87 -35.47
C ALA A 646 3.88 -9.76 -34.69
N GLY A 647 2.88 -9.08 -35.29
CA GLY A 647 1.51 -9.05 -34.80
C GLY A 647 0.88 -7.67 -34.60
N GLN A 648 1.49 -6.60 -35.12
CA GLN A 648 1.02 -5.21 -35.00
C GLN A 648 0.80 -4.57 -36.39
N PRO A 649 -0.04 -3.52 -36.51
CA PRO A 649 -0.35 -2.84 -37.77
C PRO A 649 0.92 -2.48 -38.56
N THR A 650 0.83 -2.53 -39.88
CA THR A 650 1.92 -2.44 -40.85
C THR A 650 2.65 -1.09 -40.94
N THR A 651 2.58 -0.25 -39.89
CA THR A 651 3.30 1.02 -39.78
C THR A 651 4.53 0.96 -38.87
N PHE A 652 4.71 -0.10 -38.10
CA PHE A 652 5.89 -0.29 -37.25
C PHE A 652 6.99 -1.05 -38.03
N GLU A 653 7.75 -0.34 -38.87
CA GLU A 653 9.04 -0.86 -39.34
C GLU A 653 9.86 -1.29 -38.11
N LYS A 654 10.32 -2.56 -38.09
CA LYS A 654 11.19 -3.19 -37.07
C LYS A 654 11.74 -2.18 -36.04
N SER A 655 10.94 -1.83 -35.05
CA SER A 655 11.33 -0.75 -34.15
C SER A 655 12.12 -1.36 -33.01
N ASP A 656 13.36 -0.94 -32.92
CA ASP A 656 14.33 -1.23 -31.87
C ASP A 656 13.97 -0.54 -30.53
N ILE A 657 12.67 -0.46 -30.19
CA ILE A 657 12.10 0.30 -29.08
C ILE A 657 11.14 -0.56 -28.25
N ASP A 658 11.01 -0.23 -26.97
CA ASP A 658 10.02 -0.79 -26.07
C ASP A 658 8.81 0.14 -25.89
N MET A 659 7.81 -0.30 -25.13
CA MET A 659 6.60 0.47 -24.85
C MET A 659 6.92 1.84 -24.22
N ILE A 660 7.81 1.89 -23.23
CA ILE A 660 8.23 3.17 -22.59
C ILE A 660 8.86 4.11 -23.63
N GLY A 661 9.78 3.62 -24.47
CA GLY A 661 10.40 4.41 -25.52
C GLY A 661 9.40 4.94 -26.54
N TYR A 662 8.35 4.18 -26.86
CA TYR A 662 7.27 4.66 -27.70
C TYR A 662 6.42 5.73 -27.01
N MET A 663 5.98 5.47 -25.77
CA MET A 663 5.12 6.35 -24.99
C MET A 663 5.75 7.72 -24.73
N GLN A 664 7.07 7.82 -24.71
CA GLN A 664 7.82 9.08 -24.56
C GLN A 664 7.40 10.16 -25.58
N GLN A 665 6.85 9.78 -26.74
CA GLN A 665 6.34 10.71 -27.74
C GLN A 665 4.97 11.33 -27.37
N ALA A 666 4.26 10.70 -26.45
CA ALA A 666 2.85 10.94 -26.16
C ALA A 666 2.56 11.28 -24.68
N VAL A 667 3.50 11.04 -23.76
CA VAL A 667 3.30 11.31 -22.33
C VAL A 667 4.43 12.14 -21.75
N ASN A 668 4.09 12.92 -20.72
CA ASN A 668 5.03 13.66 -19.89
C ASN A 668 4.65 13.60 -18.40
N ILE A 669 3.66 12.76 -18.06
CA ILE A 669 3.39 12.29 -16.71
C ILE A 669 3.52 10.77 -16.77
N TRP A 670 4.57 10.22 -16.16
CA TRP A 670 4.78 8.77 -16.10
C TRP A 670 4.07 8.20 -14.89
N CYS A 671 3.24 7.16 -15.05
CA CYS A 671 2.45 6.60 -13.95
C CYS A 671 2.60 5.07 -13.87
N PRO A 672 3.76 4.53 -13.48
CA PRO A 672 3.92 3.10 -13.23
C PRO A 672 3.28 2.62 -11.92
N LYS A 673 3.11 1.30 -11.78
CA LYS A 673 2.92 0.67 -10.46
C LYS A 673 4.21 0.76 -9.63
N LEU A 674 4.08 0.70 -8.30
CA LEU A 674 5.22 0.74 -7.38
C LEU A 674 6.25 -0.38 -7.61
N ASP A 675 5.81 -1.57 -8.02
CA ASP A 675 6.70 -2.71 -8.30
C ASP A 675 7.64 -2.47 -9.48
N ALA A 676 7.36 -1.49 -10.35
CA ALA A 676 8.28 -1.04 -11.39
C ALA A 676 9.63 -0.54 -10.86
N PHE A 677 9.65 -0.05 -9.60
CA PHE A 677 10.85 0.49 -8.96
C PHE A 677 11.66 -0.56 -8.19
N THR A 678 11.31 -1.84 -8.30
CA THR A 678 12.04 -2.91 -7.62
C THR A 678 13.49 -2.98 -8.12
N PRO A 679 14.49 -2.76 -7.25
CA PRO A 679 15.88 -2.88 -7.64
C PRO A 679 16.19 -4.31 -8.07
N ARG A 680 17.00 -4.46 -9.13
CA ARG A 680 17.41 -5.79 -9.63
C ARG A 680 18.11 -6.63 -8.58
N SER A 681 18.90 -5.98 -7.73
CA SER A 681 19.58 -6.57 -6.58
C SER A 681 18.63 -7.17 -5.55
N LEU A 682 17.35 -6.77 -5.52
CA LEU A 682 16.34 -7.26 -4.59
C LEU A 682 15.34 -8.24 -5.22
N MET A 683 15.56 -8.67 -6.47
CA MET A 683 14.69 -9.65 -7.15
C MET A 683 14.73 -11.07 -6.54
N PHE A 684 15.59 -11.30 -5.55
CA PHE A 684 15.56 -12.52 -4.72
C PHE A 684 14.43 -12.49 -3.68
N VAL A 685 13.90 -11.31 -3.35
CA VAL A 685 12.77 -11.19 -2.43
C VAL A 685 11.58 -11.91 -3.05
N LYS A 686 11.03 -12.88 -2.32
CA LYS A 686 9.93 -13.71 -2.79
C LYS A 686 8.75 -12.86 -3.25
N ASN A 687 8.16 -13.21 -4.39
CA ASN A 687 7.05 -12.50 -5.05
C ASN A 687 7.38 -11.06 -5.52
N SER A 688 8.64 -10.63 -5.48
CA SER A 688 9.03 -9.38 -6.14
C SER A 688 8.89 -9.49 -7.67
N ALA A 689 8.57 -8.36 -8.30
CA ALA A 689 8.29 -8.21 -9.71
C ALA A 689 9.10 -7.04 -10.31
N SER A 690 9.18 -7.02 -11.64
CA SER A 690 9.80 -5.93 -12.38
C SER A 690 9.07 -5.75 -13.71
N VAL A 691 8.81 -4.50 -14.09
CA VAL A 691 8.13 -4.19 -15.36
C VAL A 691 9.06 -4.26 -16.57
N GLN A 692 10.38 -4.12 -16.37
CA GLN A 692 11.40 -4.29 -17.42
C GLN A 692 12.03 -5.67 -17.38
N SER A 693 12.48 -6.18 -18.52
CA SER A 693 13.44 -7.29 -18.59
C SER A 693 14.88 -6.79 -18.40
N MET A 694 15.82 -7.66 -18.02
CA MET A 694 17.22 -7.22 -17.92
C MET A 694 17.82 -6.83 -19.28
N GLN A 695 17.39 -7.46 -20.38
CA GLN A 695 17.81 -7.05 -21.71
C GLN A 695 17.37 -5.61 -22.01
N GLN A 696 16.22 -5.18 -21.48
CA GLN A 696 15.80 -3.78 -21.54
C GLN A 696 16.67 -2.90 -20.65
N ASP A 697 17.03 -3.33 -19.44
CA ASP A 697 17.94 -2.55 -18.58
C ASP A 697 19.32 -2.34 -19.24
N LEU A 698 19.91 -3.39 -19.83
CA LEU A 698 21.18 -3.30 -20.56
C LEU A 698 21.10 -2.36 -21.77
N ARG A 699 19.93 -2.33 -22.43
CA ARG A 699 19.70 -1.55 -23.64
C ARG A 699 19.35 -0.09 -23.37
N TYR A 700 18.56 0.17 -22.32
CA TYR A 700 17.92 1.47 -22.08
C TYR A 700 18.27 2.08 -20.70
N GLY A 701 18.96 1.35 -19.83
CA GLY A 701 19.09 1.67 -18.41
C GLY A 701 17.97 1.05 -17.56
N THR A 702 18.21 0.93 -16.26
CA THR A 702 17.19 0.44 -15.31
C THR A 702 15.95 1.33 -15.33
N PHE A 703 14.81 0.79 -14.89
CA PHE A 703 13.55 1.56 -14.86
C PHE A 703 13.71 2.89 -14.09
N THR A 704 14.31 2.84 -12.90
CA THR A 704 14.56 4.03 -12.07
C THR A 704 15.47 5.05 -12.75
N GLU A 705 16.55 4.62 -13.41
CA GLU A 705 17.43 5.53 -14.17
C GLU A 705 16.69 6.21 -15.32
N ARG A 706 15.86 5.46 -16.05
CA ARG A 706 15.04 6.01 -17.13
C ARG A 706 14.05 7.05 -16.61
N MET A 707 13.33 6.75 -15.52
CA MET A 707 12.38 7.70 -14.92
C MET A 707 13.09 8.95 -14.39
N LYS A 708 14.24 8.81 -13.71
CA LYS A 708 15.07 9.95 -13.30
C LYS A 708 15.51 10.80 -14.48
N ALA A 709 15.87 10.19 -15.61
CA ALA A 709 16.22 10.91 -16.83
C ALA A 709 15.01 11.65 -17.45
N ARG A 710 13.79 11.11 -17.32
CA ARG A 710 12.56 11.80 -17.74
C ARG A 710 12.25 12.99 -16.84
N VAL A 711 12.32 12.81 -15.52
CA VAL A 711 12.13 13.91 -14.54
C VAL A 711 13.15 15.02 -14.78
N ALA A 712 14.44 14.68 -14.97
CA ALA A 712 15.47 15.65 -15.31
C ALA A 712 15.24 16.38 -16.64
N ALA A 713 14.41 15.82 -17.54
CA ALA A 713 14.00 16.44 -18.79
C ALA A 713 12.73 17.31 -18.66
N GLY A 714 12.16 17.44 -17.45
CA GLY A 714 10.97 18.23 -17.16
C GLY A 714 9.65 17.46 -17.18
N ASP A 715 9.68 16.13 -17.25
CA ASP A 715 8.47 15.32 -17.07
C ASP A 715 8.11 15.17 -15.59
N GLU A 716 6.84 14.87 -15.30
CA GLU A 716 6.38 14.48 -13.98
C GLU A 716 6.44 12.95 -13.81
N LEU A 717 6.69 12.52 -12.57
CA LEU A 717 6.63 11.11 -12.19
C LEU A 717 5.53 10.93 -11.13
N TRP A 718 4.53 10.16 -11.49
CA TRP A 718 3.45 9.72 -10.63
C TRP A 718 3.59 8.21 -10.36
N ALA A 719 2.79 7.66 -9.46
CA ALA A 719 2.61 6.23 -9.30
C ALA A 719 1.12 5.91 -9.21
N TYR A 720 0.75 4.63 -9.39
CA TYR A 720 -0.60 4.18 -9.07
C TYR A 720 -0.63 2.90 -8.24
N ILE A 721 -1.68 2.80 -7.43
CA ILE A 721 -1.99 1.66 -6.58
C ILE A 721 -3.33 1.07 -7.04
N ALA A 722 -3.40 -0.26 -7.07
CA ALA A 722 -4.60 -1.04 -7.34
C ALA A 722 -4.50 -2.37 -6.60
N ILE A 723 -5.31 -3.36 -6.97
CA ILE A 723 -5.27 -4.71 -6.38
C ILE A 723 -3.88 -5.36 -6.38
N ASN A 724 -3.03 -4.99 -7.34
CA ASN A 724 -1.63 -5.38 -7.45
C ASN A 724 -0.74 -4.13 -7.50
N PRO A 725 0.51 -4.20 -7.02
CA PRO A 725 1.18 -5.42 -6.54
C PRO A 725 0.70 -5.86 -5.14
N THR A 726 0.82 -7.16 -4.84
CA THR A 726 0.54 -7.74 -3.51
C THR A 726 1.83 -7.97 -2.73
N GLN A 727 1.80 -8.57 -1.54
CA GLN A 727 3.01 -8.82 -0.75
C GLN A 727 4.15 -9.42 -1.61
N PRO A 728 5.37 -8.84 -1.57
CA PRO A 728 5.92 -8.05 -0.46
C PRO A 728 5.62 -6.55 -0.50
N TYR A 729 4.95 -6.04 -1.55
CA TYR A 729 4.69 -4.61 -1.71
C TYR A 729 3.60 -4.11 -0.75
N VAL A 730 3.71 -2.84 -0.37
CA VAL A 730 2.65 -2.12 0.35
C VAL A 730 1.38 -2.03 -0.49
N ASN A 731 0.22 -2.19 0.13
CA ASN A 731 -1.07 -2.01 -0.53
C ASN A 731 -2.14 -1.48 0.44
N TRP A 732 -3.24 -0.94 -0.08
CA TRP A 732 -4.34 -0.35 0.70
C TRP A 732 -5.55 -1.28 0.84
N GLN A 733 -5.29 -2.59 0.83
CA GLN A 733 -6.34 -3.58 1.06
C GLN A 733 -6.83 -3.51 2.51
N LEU A 734 -8.10 -3.79 2.74
CA LEU A 734 -8.67 -3.85 4.08
C LEU A 734 -7.92 -4.85 4.97
N THR A 735 -7.50 -5.97 4.40
CA THR A 735 -6.75 -7.02 5.12
C THR A 735 -5.24 -6.79 5.17
N SER A 736 -4.72 -5.76 4.52
CA SER A 736 -3.31 -5.37 4.64
C SER A 736 -3.02 -4.80 6.03
N ASP A 737 -1.75 -4.79 6.40
CA ASP A 737 -1.26 -4.06 7.56
C ASP A 737 -1.59 -2.56 7.42
N GLY A 738 -2.06 -1.91 8.50
CA GLY A 738 -2.51 -0.51 8.42
C GLY A 738 -1.38 0.48 8.12
N THR A 739 -0.14 0.12 8.48
CA THR A 739 1.04 0.97 8.24
C THR A 739 1.43 1.07 6.76
N GLU A 740 0.91 0.17 5.91
CA GLU A 740 1.23 0.14 4.47
C GLU A 740 0.77 1.41 3.75
N ALA A 741 -0.31 2.06 4.21
CA ALA A 741 -0.77 3.32 3.65
C ALA A 741 0.25 4.46 3.82
N ILE A 742 0.68 4.70 5.06
CA ILE A 742 1.71 5.72 5.38
C ILE A 742 3.02 5.37 4.66
N THR A 743 3.47 4.12 4.78
CA THR A 743 4.71 3.65 4.16
C THR A 743 4.72 3.85 2.65
N SER A 744 3.59 3.59 1.97
CA SER A 744 3.50 3.77 0.52
C SER A 744 3.74 5.21 0.09
N ILE A 745 3.29 6.19 0.86
CA ILE A 745 3.45 7.62 0.54
C ILE A 745 4.88 8.09 0.85
N TRP A 746 5.49 7.58 1.92
CA TRP A 746 6.91 7.79 2.18
C TRP A 746 7.81 7.19 1.09
N GLN A 747 7.44 6.03 0.54
CA GLN A 747 8.10 5.45 -0.64
C GLN A 747 7.98 6.36 -1.87
N LEU A 748 6.87 7.09 -2.05
CA LEU A 748 6.75 8.07 -3.12
C LEU A 748 7.80 9.18 -2.98
N LYS A 749 7.98 9.70 -1.75
CA LYS A 749 9.00 10.74 -1.49
C LYS A 749 10.41 10.22 -1.74
N MET A 750 10.72 8.99 -1.30
CA MET A 750 11.99 8.31 -1.55
C MET A 750 12.34 8.22 -3.04
N LEU A 751 11.30 8.00 -3.87
CA LEU A 751 11.42 7.74 -5.30
C LEU A 751 11.29 8.99 -6.18
N ASP A 752 11.18 10.19 -5.60
CA ASP A 752 10.88 11.44 -6.34
C ASP A 752 9.57 11.39 -7.12
N VAL A 753 8.59 10.63 -6.62
CA VAL A 753 7.24 10.58 -7.16
C VAL A 753 6.45 11.75 -6.58
N THR A 754 5.89 12.58 -7.46
CA THR A 754 5.17 13.83 -7.13
C THR A 754 3.66 13.72 -7.35
N GLY A 755 3.17 12.56 -7.78
CA GLY A 755 1.74 12.33 -7.92
C GLY A 755 1.30 10.89 -7.68
N LEU A 756 0.05 10.71 -7.28
CA LEU A 756 -0.53 9.42 -6.92
C LEU A 756 -1.92 9.25 -7.53
N LEU A 757 -2.06 8.24 -8.37
CA LEU A 757 -3.33 7.82 -8.95
C LEU A 757 -3.88 6.63 -8.17
N TYR A 758 -5.17 6.67 -7.84
CA TYR A 758 -5.88 5.52 -7.28
C TYR A 758 -7.11 5.23 -8.12
N TRP A 759 -7.24 3.95 -8.52
CA TRP A 759 -8.16 3.57 -9.61
C TRP A 759 -9.65 3.72 -9.26
N ALA A 760 -9.99 3.81 -7.98
CA ALA A 760 -11.34 4.01 -7.47
C ALA A 760 -11.37 4.25 -5.95
N ILE A 761 -12.32 5.05 -5.44
CA ILE A 761 -12.53 5.23 -3.99
C ILE A 761 -13.90 4.78 -3.49
N ASP A 762 -14.87 4.66 -4.39
CA ASP A 762 -16.29 4.42 -4.14
C ASP A 762 -16.82 3.26 -5.00
N TYR A 763 -15.98 2.27 -5.30
CA TYR A 763 -16.35 1.10 -6.13
C TYR A 763 -17.30 0.15 -5.39
N TRP A 764 -18.53 0.62 -5.16
CA TRP A 764 -19.55 -0.12 -4.42
C TRP A 764 -20.34 -1.04 -5.34
N LYS A 765 -20.08 -2.34 -5.27
CA LYS A 765 -20.88 -3.34 -6.01
C LYS A 765 -22.25 -3.59 -5.39
N VAL A 766 -22.33 -3.42 -4.07
CA VAL A 766 -23.51 -3.61 -3.23
C VAL A 766 -23.44 -2.62 -2.07
N ASN A 767 -24.51 -2.51 -1.30
CA ASN A 767 -24.43 -1.90 0.03
C ASN A 767 -23.61 -2.82 0.96
N TYR A 768 -22.44 -2.34 1.39
CA TYR A 768 -21.52 -3.12 2.21
C TYR A 768 -21.76 -3.02 3.73
N TRP A 769 -22.75 -2.24 4.17
CA TRP A 769 -23.20 -2.25 5.56
C TRP A 769 -23.79 -3.63 5.90
N GLY A 770 -23.21 -4.31 6.90
CA GLY A 770 -23.57 -5.69 7.26
C GLY A 770 -23.09 -6.78 6.29
N SER A 771 -22.29 -6.42 5.28
CA SER A 771 -21.74 -7.37 4.29
C SER A 771 -20.21 -7.34 4.26
N SER A 772 -19.62 -8.36 3.65
CA SER A 772 -18.17 -8.41 3.45
C SER A 772 -17.76 -7.48 2.30
N PRO A 773 -16.82 -6.53 2.51
CA PRO A 773 -16.38 -5.56 1.50
C PRO A 773 -15.44 -6.18 0.44
N TRP A 774 -15.88 -7.30 -0.16
CA TRP A 774 -15.18 -7.97 -1.24
C TRP A 774 -15.50 -7.28 -2.58
N THR A 775 -14.48 -6.77 -3.24
CA THR A 775 -14.62 -6.04 -4.52
C THR A 775 -14.21 -6.88 -5.73
N GLY A 776 -13.74 -8.12 -5.53
CA GLY A 776 -13.36 -9.05 -6.60
C GLY A 776 -11.84 -9.10 -6.83
N GLY A 777 -11.38 -9.95 -7.76
CA GLY A 777 -9.96 -10.02 -8.16
C GLY A 777 -8.96 -10.49 -7.10
N GLY A 778 -9.36 -10.71 -5.85
CA GLY A 778 -8.49 -11.18 -4.76
C GLY A 778 -8.45 -10.29 -3.51
N GLY A 779 -8.97 -9.06 -3.53
CA GLY A 779 -8.77 -8.07 -2.46
C GLY A 779 -10.06 -7.60 -1.77
N TYR A 780 -10.02 -7.50 -0.44
CA TYR A 780 -11.05 -6.80 0.34
C TYR A 780 -10.75 -5.29 0.36
N GLY A 781 -11.76 -4.46 0.10
CA GLY A 781 -11.64 -2.99 0.14
C GLY A 781 -10.85 -2.35 -1.01
N ASP A 782 -10.38 -3.12 -2.00
CA ASP A 782 -9.73 -2.55 -3.19
C ASP A 782 -10.74 -1.72 -4.00
N GLY A 783 -10.35 -0.49 -4.35
CA GLY A 783 -11.26 0.48 -4.97
C GLY A 783 -12.29 1.11 -4.02
N MET A 784 -12.16 0.90 -2.71
CA MET A 784 -13.06 1.43 -1.69
C MET A 784 -12.27 2.04 -0.51
N LEU A 785 -12.31 3.35 -0.36
CA LEU A 785 -11.74 4.08 0.79
C LEU A 785 -12.81 4.78 1.63
N VAL A 786 -14.05 4.77 1.16
CA VAL A 786 -15.23 5.27 1.87
C VAL A 786 -16.39 4.30 1.77
N TYR A 787 -17.33 4.42 2.70
CA TYR A 787 -18.66 3.80 2.65
C TYR A 787 -19.72 4.89 2.48
N SER A 788 -20.88 4.53 1.92
CA SER A 788 -22.01 5.46 1.79
C SER A 788 -22.53 5.90 3.16
N GLY A 789 -22.71 7.21 3.35
CA GLY A 789 -23.31 7.82 4.55
C GLY A 789 -24.77 7.47 4.79
N TYR A 790 -25.44 6.87 3.80
CA TYR A 790 -26.88 6.56 3.85
C TYR A 790 -27.29 5.77 5.11
N ALA A 791 -26.50 4.79 5.56
CA ALA A 791 -26.84 3.98 6.74
C ALA A 791 -26.85 4.78 8.06
N PHE A 792 -26.33 6.00 8.04
CA PHE A 792 -26.25 6.92 9.18
C PHE A 792 -27.02 8.22 8.92
N ASP A 793 -27.87 8.26 7.88
CA ASP A 793 -28.61 9.45 7.48
C ASP A 793 -27.73 10.67 7.16
N LEU A 794 -26.57 10.41 6.57
CA LEU A 794 -25.61 11.42 6.14
C LEU A 794 -25.54 11.49 4.62
N LEU A 795 -25.37 12.71 4.10
CA LEU A 795 -25.00 12.95 2.71
C LEU A 795 -23.48 12.82 2.49
N GLU A 796 -22.67 13.15 3.49
CA GLU A 796 -21.22 12.91 3.45
C GLU A 796 -20.90 11.41 3.53
N PRO A 797 -19.83 10.94 2.85
CA PRO A 797 -19.37 9.56 3.00
C PRO A 797 -18.82 9.28 4.40
N ILE A 798 -18.80 8.00 4.79
CA ILE A 798 -18.11 7.52 5.99
C ILE A 798 -16.68 7.12 5.59
N PRO A 799 -15.63 7.69 6.22
CA PRO A 799 -14.25 7.29 5.95
C PRO A 799 -13.92 5.90 6.44
N THR A 800 -12.89 5.32 5.84
CA THR A 800 -12.21 4.14 6.37
C THR A 800 -11.00 4.55 7.19
N MET A 801 -10.55 3.68 8.10
CA MET A 801 -9.26 3.83 8.79
C MET A 801 -8.11 3.95 7.80
N ARG A 802 -8.18 3.24 6.67
CA ARG A 802 -7.18 3.32 5.59
C ARG A 802 -7.12 4.72 4.98
N LEU A 803 -8.26 5.38 4.80
CA LEU A 803 -8.30 6.75 4.28
C LEU A 803 -7.69 7.75 5.26
N GLU A 804 -7.87 7.55 6.56
CA GLU A 804 -7.18 8.35 7.58
C GLU A 804 -5.65 8.18 7.46
N SER A 805 -5.14 6.95 7.39
CA SER A 805 -3.70 6.71 7.23
C SER A 805 -3.14 7.23 5.89
N ILE A 806 -3.95 7.27 4.83
CA ILE A 806 -3.58 7.88 3.55
C ILE A 806 -3.44 9.41 3.70
N ARG A 807 -4.36 10.07 4.42
CA ARG A 807 -4.23 11.51 4.72
C ARG A 807 -2.98 11.77 5.54
N ASP A 808 -2.76 11.02 6.61
CA ASP A 808 -1.59 11.17 7.48
C ASP A 808 -0.29 11.06 6.66
N GLY A 809 -0.23 10.11 5.72
CA GLY A 809 0.91 10.00 4.79
C GLY A 809 1.04 11.18 3.82
N ILE A 810 -0.06 11.77 3.33
CA ILE A 810 -0.04 12.97 2.46
C ILE A 810 0.49 14.18 3.24
N GLU A 811 0.08 14.34 4.49
CA GLU A 811 0.54 15.41 5.38
C GLU A 811 2.01 15.21 5.79
N ASP A 812 2.42 13.97 6.05
CA ASP A 812 3.84 13.61 6.22
C ASP A 812 4.67 13.94 4.97
N TYR A 813 4.16 13.68 3.76
CA TYR A 813 4.85 14.02 2.51
C TYR A 813 5.11 15.52 2.43
N GLN A 814 4.12 16.33 2.83
CA GLN A 814 4.26 17.79 2.89
C GLN A 814 5.33 18.21 3.91
N MET A 815 5.35 17.61 5.10
CA MET A 815 6.42 17.83 6.08
C MET A 815 7.81 17.43 5.57
N LEU A 816 7.90 16.31 4.82
CA LEU A 816 9.14 15.86 4.20
C LEU A 816 9.61 16.85 3.11
N CYS A 817 8.70 17.44 2.33
CA CYS A 817 9.03 18.53 1.40
C CYS A 817 9.58 19.76 2.14
N MET A 818 8.89 20.22 3.18
CA MET A 818 9.35 21.36 3.99
C MET A 818 10.74 21.09 4.60
N LEU A 819 10.98 19.86 5.08
CA LEU A 819 12.28 19.48 5.63
C LEU A 819 13.37 19.42 4.55
N GLU A 820 13.05 18.95 3.35
CA GLU A 820 13.99 18.93 2.21
C GLU A 820 14.43 20.34 1.83
N GLU A 821 13.50 21.30 1.80
CA GLU A 821 13.81 22.71 1.51
C GLU A 821 14.74 23.32 2.56
N LEU A 822 14.60 22.93 3.82
CA LEU A 822 15.38 23.49 4.93
C LEU A 822 16.74 22.82 5.10
N LEU A 823 16.80 21.49 5.03
CA LEU A 823 17.98 20.70 5.41
C LEU A 823 18.58 19.87 4.26
N GLY A 824 17.91 19.83 3.10
CA GLY A 824 18.34 19.09 1.92
C GLY A 824 17.93 17.60 1.93
N ARG A 825 18.09 16.97 0.76
CA ARG A 825 17.66 15.58 0.50
C ARG A 825 18.30 14.55 1.44
N GLU A 826 19.57 14.70 1.80
CA GLU A 826 20.26 13.74 2.66
C GLU A 826 19.58 13.62 4.04
N ALA A 827 19.12 14.72 4.63
CA ALA A 827 18.42 14.71 5.91
C ALA A 827 17.05 14.02 5.82
N VAL A 828 16.36 14.19 4.69
CA VAL A 828 15.07 13.55 4.40
C VAL A 828 15.24 12.05 4.18
N ASP A 829 16.22 11.66 3.36
CA ASP A 829 16.55 10.25 3.12
C ASP A 829 16.95 9.54 4.42
N ASP A 830 17.70 10.19 5.32
CA ASP A 830 18.05 9.64 6.63
C ASP A 830 16.84 9.39 7.54
N ILE A 831 15.76 10.15 7.40
CA ILE A 831 14.49 9.92 8.11
C ILE A 831 13.70 8.82 7.40
N ILE A 832 13.56 8.87 6.08
CA ILE A 832 12.80 7.89 5.28
C ILE A 832 13.41 6.48 5.42
N HIS A 833 14.73 6.34 5.36
CA HIS A 833 15.45 5.07 5.47
C HIS A 833 15.29 4.36 6.82
N ARG A 834 14.66 5.01 7.81
CA ARG A 834 14.22 4.38 9.06
C ARG A 834 12.99 3.51 8.84
N ILE A 835 12.09 3.93 7.96
CA ILE A 835 10.84 3.24 7.64
C ILE A 835 11.02 2.33 6.42
N THR A 836 11.66 2.83 5.36
CA THR A 836 11.77 2.12 4.08
C THR A 836 13.01 2.52 3.29
N THR A 837 13.62 1.55 2.61
CA THR A 837 14.81 1.73 1.74
C THR A 837 14.57 1.22 0.32
N SER A 838 13.44 0.56 0.08
CA SER A 838 12.99 0.13 -1.23
C SER A 838 11.49 -0.19 -1.20
N VAL A 839 10.86 -0.35 -2.36
CA VAL A 839 9.44 -0.75 -2.48
C VAL A 839 9.13 -2.13 -1.89
N VAL A 840 10.15 -2.94 -1.57
CA VAL A 840 10.02 -4.27 -0.93
C VAL A 840 10.69 -4.36 0.43
N THR A 841 11.27 -3.26 0.93
CA THR A 841 11.99 -3.24 2.22
C THR A 841 11.47 -2.09 3.07
N TYR A 842 10.68 -2.45 4.08
CA TYR A 842 10.07 -1.53 5.02
C TYR A 842 9.78 -2.23 6.35
N THR A 843 9.68 -1.47 7.43
CA THR A 843 9.23 -1.96 8.73
C THR A 843 7.70 -2.01 8.79
N LYS A 844 7.16 -2.94 9.58
CA LYS A 844 5.74 -2.99 9.97
C LYS A 844 5.56 -2.74 11.48
N ASP A 845 6.62 -2.28 12.16
CA ASP A 845 6.53 -1.89 13.57
C ASP A 845 5.84 -0.54 13.68
N ASP A 846 4.55 -0.59 14.01
CA ASP A 846 3.65 0.55 14.08
C ASP A 846 4.15 1.62 15.08
N ASN A 847 4.54 1.21 16.28
CA ASN A 847 5.07 2.10 17.32
C ASN A 847 6.35 2.80 16.86
N TYR A 848 7.20 2.08 16.14
CA TYR A 848 8.43 2.64 15.59
C TYR A 848 8.14 3.63 14.45
N ILE A 849 7.20 3.33 13.55
CA ILE A 849 6.77 4.26 12.49
C ILE A 849 6.24 5.55 13.12
N HIS A 850 5.37 5.46 14.13
CA HIS A 850 4.87 6.64 14.83
C HIS A 850 5.99 7.44 15.49
N ALA A 851 6.97 6.77 16.12
CA ALA A 851 8.14 7.44 16.68
C ALA A 851 8.98 8.19 15.62
N VAL A 852 9.08 7.65 14.40
CA VAL A 852 9.76 8.31 13.27
C VAL A 852 8.94 9.51 12.76
N ARG A 853 7.61 9.43 12.69
CA ARG A 853 6.74 10.58 12.35
C ARG A 853 6.89 11.72 13.37
N ILE A 854 6.93 11.38 14.67
CA ILE A 854 7.24 12.36 15.73
C ILE A 854 8.64 12.97 15.54
N LEU A 855 9.65 12.15 15.20
CA LEU A 855 11.00 12.64 14.92
C LEU A 855 11.01 13.62 13.73
N LEU A 856 10.23 13.37 12.68
CA LEU A 856 10.06 14.28 11.55
C LEU A 856 9.52 15.63 12.02
N GLY A 857 8.39 15.66 12.72
CA GLY A 857 7.79 16.89 13.24
C GLY A 857 8.69 17.64 14.22
N ASP A 858 9.32 16.94 15.17
CA ASP A 858 10.26 17.54 16.14
C ASP A 858 11.54 18.08 15.46
N THR A 859 11.97 17.47 14.36
CA THR A 859 13.13 17.96 13.58
C THR A 859 12.76 19.18 12.76
N LEU A 860 11.58 19.17 12.14
CA LEU A 860 11.07 20.30 11.38
C LEU A 860 10.80 21.52 12.26
N GLU A 861 10.15 21.34 13.43
CA GLU A 861 9.92 22.43 14.38
C GLU A 861 11.22 23.07 14.84
N ARG A 862 12.26 22.28 15.14
CA ARG A 862 13.59 22.79 15.50
C ARG A 862 14.27 23.52 14.34
N ALA A 863 14.22 22.95 13.13
CA ALA A 863 14.82 23.58 11.95
C ALA A 863 14.19 24.95 11.64
N LEU A 864 12.87 25.09 11.81
CA LEU A 864 12.15 26.34 11.58
C LEU A 864 12.35 27.40 12.67
N ASN A 865 12.54 26.98 13.92
CA ASN A 865 12.58 27.91 15.07
C ASN A 865 13.99 28.28 15.56
N GLY A 866 15.04 27.66 15.00
CA GLY A 866 16.44 27.84 15.44
C GLY A 866 16.74 27.15 16.76
#